data_AF-A0A833TFS3-F1
#
_entry.id   AF-A0A833TFS3-F1
#
_cell.length_a   1.000
_cell.length_b   1.000
_cell.length_c   1.000
_cell.angle_alpha   90.00
_cell.angle_beta   90.00
_cell.angle_gamma   90.00
#
_symmetry.space_group_name_H-M   'P 1'
#
loop_
_entity.id
_entity.type
_entity.pdbx_description
1 polymer ?
#
loop_
_entity_poly.entity_id
_entity_poly.type
_entity_poly.pdbx_seq_one_letter_code
_entity_poly.pdbx_strand_id
1 'polypeptide(L)'
;MRVFITDLGSSLSTELARNCQDAGLEVVGTASRGRKSEVTAIKRQLQSHASSDVAGAVKEPIALQTDVAAWRRLVQQADVVVVTSLAADPKLAMETLKVFEKRDMTKGDDEAKEDEGGESFKRFIAVSSVLSWSKNSPFAASGTDSGHVEDDFKSRRPARKYTDLKTAETQILSAHRTGDLETCIVGAGLIYGGAQSQLQLIFREAWLHPDQPLLVPSLATQAQPTSQGRNLLPMISLYDLALLVFRVAASPSPPPKKYLLAVDRASGSTSLRDVCRGVSTLLASGHLRDREDSASAADAKADALLLDEEEELVTPLQVHLRFDTSAGAMHTLVAPEEWRHYSRGLLGNLVFFVDDFINAMDLRPLRTIILGAPRAGKTMLSRKLATDYYLPYLSPTALLRELFASDKPKANQPDPTRQQGNEDTQKLREELQQWAPTAGDKASQLPEKALVALVRWKLRSAACRNQGYVLDGLPISSVQAKKIFSQEPNTDTNVVEGGESGEPGEMATSNSVDGADTGEAANEDENADGAAAVPAVDVEAMLTHLKPRQLVEVPNRVIVLQAPRALLEIRAQALSEAEAERTENTQDAFARRFDEFESNIEALEAFFEKPKMTKEVTAEGVEVLELSLRDEHGYRDDAVFAAPIQRYVEQGGQAPRNFHPTRAELREQRRAAEKQARAAVFRSAQLIREQDAQDEAAQQAKIARERARLELLQCEEAELLETRAKPLRTYLMDTVLPALTEGMLEVVKVQPTDPIDYLAEFLFRKGQELEAELSEA
;
A
#
# COMPACT_ATOMS: atom_id res chain seq x y z
N MET A 1 28.24 -25.18 -0.37
CA MET A 1 26.83 -25.43 0.04
C MET A 1 25.93 -24.53 -0.77
N ARG A 2 24.88 -25.09 -1.37
CA ARG A 2 23.89 -24.36 -2.17
C ARG A 2 22.60 -24.17 -1.40
N VAL A 3 22.13 -22.92 -1.31
CA VAL A 3 20.90 -22.54 -0.62
C VAL A 3 19.84 -22.14 -1.63
N PHE A 4 18.72 -22.86 -1.65
CA PHE A 4 17.55 -22.52 -2.44
C PHE A 4 16.56 -21.66 -1.64
N ILE A 5 16.15 -20.53 -2.19
CA ILE A 5 15.18 -19.59 -1.57
C ILE A 5 13.91 -19.51 -2.43
N THR A 6 12.74 -19.77 -1.83
CA THR A 6 11.45 -19.89 -2.56
C THR A 6 10.92 -18.61 -3.19
N ASP A 7 11.29 -17.43 -2.70
CA ASP A 7 10.88 -16.16 -3.33
C ASP A 7 11.91 -15.05 -3.14
N LEU A 8 12.88 -14.96 -4.03
CA LEU A 8 13.93 -13.94 -4.04
C LEU A 8 13.39 -12.51 -4.25
N GLY A 9 12.12 -12.34 -4.63
CA GLY A 9 11.48 -11.02 -4.75
C GLY A 9 11.02 -10.42 -3.41
N SER A 10 11.09 -11.16 -2.31
CA SER A 10 10.69 -10.66 -0.99
C SER A 10 11.82 -9.88 -0.31
N SER A 11 11.46 -8.90 0.54
CA SER A 11 12.46 -8.14 1.30
C SER A 11 13.28 -9.04 2.23
N LEU A 12 12.63 -10.04 2.87
CA LEU A 12 13.30 -10.99 3.75
C LEU A 12 14.31 -11.85 2.97
N SER A 13 13.91 -12.34 1.80
CA SER A 13 14.77 -13.14 0.93
C SER A 13 15.96 -12.36 0.41
N THR A 14 15.81 -11.06 0.17
CA THR A 14 16.90 -10.20 -0.31
C THR A 14 17.99 -10.07 0.75
N GLU A 15 17.61 -9.78 1.99
CA GLU A 15 18.58 -9.69 3.10
C GLU A 15 19.16 -11.07 3.46
N LEU A 16 18.36 -12.14 3.41
CA LEU A 16 18.84 -13.51 3.60
C LEU A 16 19.86 -13.91 2.52
N ALA A 17 19.56 -13.61 1.25
CA ALA A 17 20.46 -13.89 0.14
C ALA A 17 21.79 -13.14 0.31
N ARG A 18 21.73 -11.86 0.72
CA ARG A 18 22.92 -11.06 1.03
C ARG A 18 23.76 -11.72 2.13
N ASN A 19 23.16 -12.08 3.27
CA ASN A 19 23.87 -12.75 4.36
C ASN A 19 24.53 -14.06 3.91
N CYS A 20 23.83 -14.85 3.06
CA CYS A 20 24.37 -16.07 2.48
C CYS A 20 25.57 -15.79 1.56
N GLN A 21 25.47 -14.79 0.68
CA GLN A 21 26.53 -14.43 -0.27
C GLN A 21 27.76 -13.86 0.41
N ASP A 22 27.57 -13.03 1.43
CA ASP A 22 28.66 -12.47 2.25
C ASP A 22 29.43 -13.58 2.98
N ALA A 23 28.75 -14.69 3.32
CA ALA A 23 29.35 -15.90 3.86
C ALA A 23 29.91 -16.88 2.80
N GLY A 24 29.90 -16.50 1.51
CA GLY A 24 30.42 -17.32 0.41
C GLY A 24 29.53 -18.49 -0.01
N LEU A 25 28.25 -18.50 0.39
CA LEU A 25 27.28 -19.52 -0.02
C LEU A 25 26.72 -19.19 -1.41
N GLU A 26 26.46 -20.24 -2.20
CA GLU A 26 25.80 -20.10 -3.49
C GLU A 26 24.28 -20.06 -3.30
N VAL A 27 23.66 -18.96 -3.75
CA VAL A 27 22.21 -18.73 -3.62
C VAL A 27 21.52 -18.97 -4.95
N VAL A 28 20.52 -19.85 -4.93
CA VAL A 28 19.59 -20.11 -6.04
C VAL A 28 18.16 -19.92 -5.56
N GLY A 29 17.20 -19.73 -6.46
CA GLY A 29 15.84 -19.57 -6.01
C GLY A 29 14.81 -19.29 -7.08
N THR A 30 13.62 -18.95 -6.62
CA THR A 30 12.50 -18.57 -7.48
C THR A 30 12.05 -17.14 -7.26
N ALA A 31 11.37 -16.56 -8.25
CA ALA A 31 10.65 -15.30 -8.13
C ALA A 31 9.16 -15.52 -8.38
N SER A 32 8.30 -15.04 -7.48
CA SER A 32 6.84 -15.23 -7.52
C SER A 32 6.14 -14.38 -8.59
N ARG A 33 6.47 -13.09 -8.63
CA ARG A 33 6.02 -12.13 -9.65
C ARG A 33 7.13 -11.15 -9.94
N GLY A 34 7.58 -11.12 -11.19
CA GLY A 34 8.55 -10.13 -11.63
C GLY A 34 8.21 -9.61 -13.02
N ARG A 35 8.14 -8.28 -13.20
CA ARG A 35 8.40 -7.72 -14.54
C ARG A 35 9.78 -8.24 -14.97
N LYS A 36 10.01 -8.47 -16.28
CA LYS A 36 11.34 -8.95 -16.76
C LYS A 36 12.51 -8.14 -16.18
N SER A 37 12.30 -6.86 -15.89
CA SER A 37 13.24 -5.96 -15.22
C SER A 37 13.62 -6.38 -13.79
N GLU A 38 12.67 -6.84 -12.96
CA GLU A 38 12.90 -7.23 -11.57
C GLU A 38 13.71 -8.52 -11.49
N VAL A 39 13.34 -9.54 -12.29
CA VAL A 39 14.13 -10.78 -12.40
C VAL A 39 15.54 -10.49 -12.90
N THR A 40 15.70 -9.53 -13.81
CA THR A 40 17.03 -9.10 -14.29
C THR A 40 17.83 -8.38 -13.20
N ALA A 41 17.18 -7.55 -12.38
CA ALA A 41 17.82 -6.86 -11.27
C ALA A 41 18.32 -7.85 -10.20
N ILE A 42 17.46 -8.78 -9.78
CA ILE A 42 17.82 -9.84 -8.82
C ILE A 42 18.96 -10.70 -9.40
N LYS A 43 18.89 -11.05 -10.69
CA LYS A 43 19.97 -11.80 -11.36
C LYS A 43 21.30 -11.05 -11.33
N ARG A 44 21.30 -9.74 -11.62
CA ARG A 44 22.52 -8.92 -11.55
C ARG A 44 23.08 -8.86 -10.13
N GLN A 45 22.21 -8.70 -9.12
CA GLN A 45 22.61 -8.69 -7.72
C GLN A 45 23.22 -10.03 -7.29
N LEU A 46 22.65 -11.16 -7.73
CA LEU A 46 23.24 -12.46 -7.43
C LEU A 46 24.59 -12.68 -8.11
N GLN A 47 24.74 -12.18 -9.34
CA GLN A 47 25.95 -12.31 -10.16
C GLN A 47 27.06 -11.30 -9.83
N SER A 48 26.80 -10.30 -9.00
CA SER A 48 27.82 -9.32 -8.60
C SER A 48 28.71 -9.80 -7.45
N HIS A 49 28.44 -10.98 -6.87
CA HIS A 49 29.20 -11.53 -5.75
C HIS A 49 30.19 -12.61 -6.23
N ALA A 50 31.37 -12.67 -5.60
CA ALA A 50 32.44 -13.61 -5.97
C ALA A 50 32.03 -15.10 -5.92
N SER A 51 30.97 -15.46 -5.16
CA SER A 51 30.44 -16.82 -5.10
C SER A 51 29.83 -17.31 -6.41
N SER A 52 29.52 -16.42 -7.38
CA SER A 52 29.00 -16.81 -8.70
C SER A 52 30.07 -17.17 -9.73
N ASP A 53 31.34 -16.87 -9.47
CA ASP A 53 32.46 -17.06 -10.42
C ASP A 53 33.25 -18.37 -10.18
N VAL A 54 32.74 -19.25 -9.33
CA VAL A 54 33.36 -20.52 -8.99
C VAL A 54 33.06 -21.60 -10.05
N ALA A 55 34.05 -22.43 -10.37
CA ALA A 55 33.88 -23.57 -11.28
C ALA A 55 32.78 -24.52 -10.76
N GLY A 56 31.65 -24.60 -11.48
CA GLY A 56 30.47 -25.39 -11.08
C GLY A 56 29.23 -24.58 -10.71
N ALA A 57 29.32 -23.24 -10.69
CA ALA A 57 28.19 -22.35 -10.41
C ALA A 57 27.02 -22.54 -11.40
N VAL A 58 25.80 -22.41 -10.89
CA VAL A 58 24.58 -22.57 -11.69
C VAL A 58 24.44 -21.42 -12.68
N LYS A 59 24.46 -21.74 -13.99
CA LYS A 59 24.34 -20.74 -15.08
C LYS A 59 23.06 -19.89 -15.01
N GLU A 60 21.98 -20.48 -14.53
CA GLU A 60 20.67 -19.83 -14.35
C GLU A 60 20.21 -19.98 -12.90
N PRO A 61 20.65 -19.11 -11.97
CA PRO A 61 20.40 -19.28 -10.54
C PRO A 61 18.95 -18.91 -10.12
N ILE A 62 18.14 -18.37 -11.05
CA ILE A 62 16.78 -17.90 -10.78
C ILE A 62 15.80 -18.53 -11.77
N ALA A 63 14.72 -19.10 -11.26
CA ALA A 63 13.56 -19.53 -12.04
C ALA A 63 12.31 -18.72 -11.69
N LEU A 64 11.36 -18.62 -12.63
CA LEU A 64 10.02 -18.12 -12.31
C LEU A 64 9.22 -19.23 -11.61
N GLN A 65 8.39 -18.89 -10.63
CA GLN A 65 7.51 -19.89 -10.00
C GLN A 65 6.54 -20.56 -10.99
N THR A 66 6.21 -19.88 -12.09
CA THR A 66 5.41 -20.43 -13.20
C THR A 66 6.15 -21.49 -14.02
N ASP A 67 7.49 -21.48 -14.02
CA ASP A 67 8.31 -22.47 -14.71
C ASP A 67 8.65 -23.63 -13.78
N VAL A 68 7.70 -24.57 -13.70
CA VAL A 68 7.76 -25.74 -12.81
C VAL A 68 8.98 -26.63 -13.10
N ALA A 69 9.41 -26.73 -14.36
CA ALA A 69 10.55 -27.56 -14.70
C ALA A 69 11.86 -26.93 -14.24
N ALA A 70 12.02 -25.62 -14.43
CA ALA A 70 13.24 -24.91 -14.05
C ALA A 70 13.44 -24.90 -12.53
N TRP A 71 12.43 -24.52 -11.74
CA TRP A 71 12.62 -24.42 -10.31
C TRP A 71 12.79 -25.78 -9.62
N ARG A 72 12.15 -26.84 -10.12
CA ARG A 72 12.36 -28.20 -9.60
C ARG A 72 13.81 -28.67 -9.78
N ARG A 73 14.46 -28.31 -10.89
CA ARG A 73 15.89 -28.60 -11.11
C ARG A 73 16.77 -27.87 -10.10
N LEU A 74 16.46 -26.60 -9.80
CA LEU A 74 17.19 -25.82 -8.80
C LEU A 74 17.06 -26.41 -7.40
N VAL A 75 15.87 -26.84 -7.00
CA VAL A 75 15.63 -27.51 -5.70
C VAL A 75 16.43 -28.81 -5.59
N GLN A 76 16.50 -29.62 -6.67
CA GLN A 76 17.28 -30.86 -6.69
C GLN A 76 18.79 -30.63 -6.58
N GLN A 77 19.28 -29.44 -6.94
CA GLN A 77 20.69 -29.07 -6.85
C GLN A 77 21.06 -28.47 -5.49
N ALA A 78 20.08 -28.04 -4.69
CA ALA A 78 20.30 -27.39 -3.41
C ALA A 78 20.61 -28.38 -2.28
N ASP A 79 21.43 -27.94 -1.33
CA ASP A 79 21.73 -28.69 -0.09
C ASP A 79 20.80 -28.23 1.04
N VAL A 80 20.45 -26.94 1.04
CA VAL A 80 19.51 -26.33 1.96
C VAL A 80 18.37 -25.68 1.17
N VAL A 81 17.13 -25.92 1.57
CA VAL A 81 15.94 -25.25 1.04
C VAL A 81 15.34 -24.37 2.12
N VAL A 82 15.14 -23.09 1.82
CA VAL A 82 14.48 -22.11 2.68
C VAL A 82 13.18 -21.64 2.05
N VAL A 83 12.07 -21.99 2.70
CA VAL A 83 10.75 -21.43 2.42
C VAL A 83 10.59 -20.15 3.23
N THR A 84 10.61 -18.98 2.58
CA THR A 84 10.66 -17.68 3.27
C THR A 84 9.31 -17.16 3.76
N SER A 85 8.20 -17.73 3.27
CA SER A 85 6.87 -17.48 3.85
C SER A 85 5.94 -18.67 3.63
N LEU A 86 5.78 -19.49 4.68
CA LEU A 86 4.87 -20.63 4.66
C LEU A 86 3.39 -20.19 4.68
N ALA A 87 3.11 -19.03 5.27
CA ALA A 87 1.75 -18.47 5.37
C ALA A 87 1.22 -17.95 4.03
N ALA A 88 2.10 -17.51 3.13
CA ALA A 88 1.71 -16.99 1.81
C ALA A 88 1.25 -18.10 0.86
N ASP A 89 2.03 -19.19 0.74
CA ASP A 89 1.67 -20.32 -0.11
C ASP A 89 2.11 -21.67 0.51
N PRO A 90 1.26 -22.27 1.38
CA PRO A 90 1.57 -23.57 1.97
C PRO A 90 1.58 -24.69 0.92
N LYS A 91 0.87 -24.55 -0.20
CA LYS A 91 0.81 -25.60 -1.24
C LYS A 91 2.14 -25.69 -1.98
N LEU A 92 2.69 -24.54 -2.40
CA LEU A 92 3.99 -24.48 -3.04
C LEU A 92 5.11 -24.98 -2.11
N ALA A 93 5.04 -24.65 -0.82
CA ALA A 93 5.99 -25.16 0.17
C ALA A 93 5.97 -26.69 0.26
N MET A 94 4.78 -27.30 0.28
CA MET A 94 4.64 -28.76 0.30
C MET A 94 5.07 -29.42 -1.01
N GLU A 95 4.84 -28.77 -2.16
CA GLU A 95 5.36 -29.27 -3.44
C GLU A 95 6.89 -29.22 -3.48
N THR A 96 7.48 -28.14 -2.97
CA THR A 96 8.93 -27.96 -2.85
C THR A 96 9.54 -29.05 -1.96
N LEU A 97 8.93 -29.33 -0.82
CA LEU A 97 9.36 -30.42 0.07
C LEU A 97 9.36 -31.77 -0.65
N LYS A 98 8.28 -32.11 -1.37
CA LYS A 98 8.19 -33.38 -2.12
C LYS A 98 9.25 -33.50 -3.21
N VAL A 99 9.60 -32.39 -3.87
CA VAL A 99 10.65 -32.37 -4.89
C VAL A 99 12.02 -32.56 -4.26
N PHE A 100 12.26 -31.92 -3.12
CA PHE A 100 13.50 -32.02 -2.35
C PHE A 100 13.73 -33.44 -1.82
N GLU A 101 12.67 -34.11 -1.33
CA GLU A 101 12.71 -35.52 -0.90
C GLU A 101 13.02 -36.49 -2.05
N LYS A 102 12.50 -36.23 -3.27
CA LYS A 102 12.66 -37.13 -4.42
C LYS A 102 14.09 -37.20 -4.98
N ARG A 103 15.00 -36.31 -4.57
CA ARG A 103 16.42 -36.33 -4.97
C ARG A 103 17.08 -37.69 -4.71
N ASP A 104 16.58 -38.49 -3.77
CA ASP A 104 17.13 -39.82 -3.44
C ASP A 104 16.70 -40.93 -4.39
N MET A 105 15.54 -40.83 -5.02
CA MET A 105 14.99 -41.92 -5.84
C MET A 105 15.65 -42.06 -7.21
N THR A 106 16.34 -41.02 -7.70
CA THR A 106 16.96 -41.02 -9.04
C THR A 106 18.45 -41.37 -9.03
N LYS A 107 19.08 -41.52 -7.86
CA LYS A 107 20.46 -42.02 -7.73
C LYS A 107 20.54 -43.54 -7.49
N GLY A 108 19.40 -44.24 -7.53
CA GLY A 108 19.29 -45.64 -7.12
C GLY A 108 19.64 -46.71 -8.18
N ASP A 109 19.79 -46.37 -9.46
CA ASP A 109 19.90 -47.41 -10.51
C ASP A 109 21.15 -47.34 -11.41
N ASP A 110 22.03 -46.33 -11.31
CA ASP A 110 23.25 -46.28 -12.12
C ASP A 110 24.52 -46.11 -11.26
N GLU A 111 25.26 -47.22 -11.20
CA GLU A 111 26.68 -47.39 -10.88
C GLU A 111 27.21 -46.93 -9.51
N ALA A 112 27.50 -47.95 -8.70
CA ALA A 112 28.48 -47.92 -7.62
C ALA A 112 29.84 -47.41 -8.13
N LYS A 113 30.14 -46.15 -7.81
CA LYS A 113 31.50 -45.72 -7.51
C LYS A 113 31.49 -45.07 -6.13
N GLU A 114 32.09 -45.80 -5.20
CA GLU A 114 32.59 -45.29 -3.94
C GLU A 114 33.58 -44.17 -4.24
N ASP A 115 33.11 -42.92 -4.23
CA ASP A 115 33.96 -41.76 -4.01
C ASP A 115 33.70 -41.26 -2.58
N GLU A 116 34.81 -41.01 -1.91
CA GLU A 116 35.02 -40.79 -0.49
C GLU A 116 34.08 -39.76 0.18
N GLY A 117 33.42 -40.17 1.25
CA GLY A 117 33.48 -39.44 2.53
C GLY A 117 32.93 -38.02 2.63
N GLY A 118 31.75 -37.73 2.06
CA GLY A 118 30.99 -36.53 2.42
C GLY A 118 29.53 -36.88 2.72
N GLU A 119 29.14 -36.95 3.99
CA GLU A 119 27.72 -36.98 4.37
C GLU A 119 27.03 -35.74 3.78
N SER A 120 26.23 -35.92 2.74
CA SER A 120 25.46 -34.82 2.17
C SER A 120 24.27 -34.53 3.08
N PHE A 121 24.43 -33.64 4.06
CA PHE A 121 23.30 -33.22 4.90
C PHE A 121 22.29 -32.43 4.07
N LYS A 122 21.00 -32.74 4.23
CA LYS A 122 19.91 -32.00 3.60
C LYS A 122 19.09 -31.30 4.65
N ARG A 123 18.90 -29.99 4.48
CA ARG A 123 18.10 -29.19 5.42
C ARG A 123 16.96 -28.48 4.73
N PHE A 124 15.77 -28.58 5.32
CA PHE A 124 14.58 -27.89 4.89
C PHE A 124 14.08 -26.96 6.00
N ILE A 125 14.17 -25.65 5.75
CA ILE A 125 13.81 -24.60 6.70
C ILE A 125 12.55 -23.92 6.19
N ALA A 126 11.53 -23.83 7.03
CA ALA A 126 10.31 -23.10 6.72
C ALA A 126 10.07 -21.96 7.71
N VAL A 127 10.08 -20.73 7.21
CA VAL A 127 9.66 -19.54 7.95
C VAL A 127 8.14 -19.54 8.00
N SER A 128 7.61 -19.89 9.17
CA SER A 128 6.20 -19.85 9.51
C SER A 128 5.86 -18.58 10.29
N SER A 129 4.63 -18.48 10.79
CA SER A 129 4.14 -17.33 11.54
C SER A 129 3.52 -17.75 12.88
N VAL A 130 3.77 -16.94 13.91
CA VAL A 130 3.09 -17.04 15.22
C VAL A 130 1.57 -16.83 15.12
N LEU A 131 1.05 -16.36 13.98
CA LEU A 131 -0.39 -16.29 13.73
C LEU A 131 -1.11 -17.65 13.81
N SER A 132 -0.38 -18.78 13.70
CA SER A 132 -0.92 -20.11 13.99
C SER A 132 -1.31 -20.33 15.47
N TRP A 133 -0.98 -19.37 16.35
CA TRP A 133 -1.32 -19.35 17.78
C TRP A 133 -2.50 -18.42 18.12
N SER A 134 -3.14 -17.81 17.11
CA SER A 134 -4.06 -16.68 17.29
C SER A 134 -5.29 -16.91 18.17
N LYS A 135 -5.65 -18.16 18.51
CA LYS A 135 -6.77 -18.50 19.40
C LYS A 135 -6.32 -18.98 20.79
N ASN A 136 -5.03 -18.96 21.09
CA ASN A 136 -4.55 -19.26 22.43
C ASN A 136 -5.14 -18.24 23.43
N SER A 137 -5.39 -18.70 24.66
CA SER A 137 -5.92 -17.83 25.70
C SER A 137 -4.96 -16.66 25.93
N PRO A 138 -5.47 -15.42 26.05
CA PRO A 138 -4.67 -14.32 26.51
C PRO A 138 -3.96 -14.71 27.81
N PHE A 139 -2.68 -14.40 27.89
CA PHE A 139 -1.82 -14.56 29.07
C PHE A 139 -2.53 -14.25 30.42
N ALA A 140 -3.38 -13.22 30.45
CA ALA A 140 -4.13 -12.81 31.64
C ALA A 140 -5.13 -13.85 32.19
N ALA A 141 -5.55 -14.85 31.40
CA ALA A 141 -6.47 -15.90 31.84
C ALA A 141 -5.77 -17.06 32.57
N SER A 142 -4.44 -17.15 32.52
CA SER A 142 -3.66 -18.29 33.04
C SER A 142 -3.16 -18.10 34.48
N GLY A 143 -3.43 -16.95 35.12
CA GLY A 143 -3.03 -16.67 36.51
C GLY A 143 -1.51 -16.63 36.77
N THR A 144 -0.70 -16.75 35.72
CA THR A 144 0.76 -16.77 35.72
C THR A 144 1.23 -15.64 34.81
N ASP A 145 2.09 -14.77 35.31
CA ASP A 145 2.61 -13.62 34.58
C ASP A 145 3.68 -14.03 33.53
N SER A 146 3.62 -15.27 33.00
CA SER A 146 4.58 -15.85 32.05
C SER A 146 4.00 -16.03 30.64
N GLY A 147 4.69 -15.48 29.63
CA GLY A 147 4.33 -15.58 28.22
C GLY A 147 4.37 -17.01 27.68
N HIS A 148 3.85 -17.22 26.46
CA HIS A 148 4.04 -18.49 25.76
C HIS A 148 5.51 -18.76 25.48
N VAL A 149 5.94 -20.01 25.65
CA VAL A 149 7.31 -20.43 25.34
C VAL A 149 7.35 -21.32 24.11
N GLU A 150 8.54 -21.52 23.55
CA GLU A 150 8.76 -22.30 22.33
C GLU A 150 8.19 -23.73 22.41
N ASP A 151 8.29 -24.38 23.58
CA ASP A 151 7.83 -25.76 23.79
C ASP A 151 6.30 -25.92 23.78
N ASP A 152 5.55 -24.82 23.96
CA ASP A 152 4.09 -24.83 23.94
C ASP A 152 3.53 -25.08 22.53
N PHE A 153 4.37 -25.09 21.48
CA PHE A 153 3.91 -25.09 20.09
C PHE A 153 2.93 -26.22 19.80
N LYS A 154 3.09 -27.40 20.40
CA LYS A 154 2.19 -28.55 20.17
C LYS A 154 0.75 -28.28 20.61
N SER A 155 0.55 -27.46 21.64
CA SER A 155 -0.78 -27.14 22.20
C SER A 155 -1.46 -25.94 21.52
N ARG A 156 -0.78 -25.25 20.59
CA ARG A 156 -1.27 -24.05 19.91
C ARG A 156 -2.59 -24.25 19.17
N ARG A 157 -3.43 -23.22 19.17
CA ARG A 157 -4.75 -23.17 18.54
C ARG A 157 -4.79 -22.05 17.48
N PRO A 158 -4.92 -22.40 16.19
CA PRO A 158 -5.02 -21.41 15.12
C PRO A 158 -6.46 -20.92 14.93
N ALA A 159 -6.63 -19.69 14.44
CA ALA A 159 -7.88 -19.27 13.81
C ALA A 159 -8.12 -20.05 12.51
N ARG A 160 -9.38 -20.02 12.02
CA ARG A 160 -9.78 -20.72 10.78
C ARG A 160 -8.91 -20.33 9.58
N LYS A 161 -8.46 -19.08 9.51
CA LYS A 161 -7.56 -18.58 8.44
C LYS A 161 -6.18 -19.25 8.46
N TYR A 162 -5.71 -19.71 9.62
CA TYR A 162 -4.36 -20.25 9.82
C TYR A 162 -4.35 -21.77 10.08
N THR A 163 -5.45 -22.49 9.83
CA THR A 163 -5.49 -23.96 9.98
C THR A 163 -4.59 -24.66 8.98
N ASP A 164 -4.57 -24.17 7.74
CA ASP A 164 -3.77 -24.74 6.66
C ASP A 164 -2.27 -24.53 6.93
N LEU A 165 -1.92 -23.36 7.48
CA LEU A 165 -0.57 -23.06 7.98
C LEU A 165 -0.12 -24.09 9.03
N LYS A 166 -0.92 -24.30 10.08
CA LYS A 166 -0.62 -25.31 11.12
C LYS A 166 -0.50 -26.72 10.55
N THR A 167 -1.33 -27.05 9.56
CA THR A 167 -1.31 -28.36 8.91
C THR A 167 -0.01 -28.55 8.12
N ALA A 168 0.41 -27.55 7.34
CA ALA A 168 1.67 -27.57 6.62
C ALA A 168 2.88 -27.66 7.58
N GLU A 169 2.87 -26.88 8.67
CA GLU A 169 3.90 -26.97 9.73
C GLU A 169 4.02 -28.41 10.27
N THR A 170 2.88 -29.05 10.57
CA THR A 170 2.87 -30.41 11.12
C THR A 170 3.41 -31.43 10.12
N GLN A 171 3.09 -31.27 8.82
CA GLN A 171 3.57 -32.14 7.76
C GLN A 171 5.10 -32.01 7.57
N ILE A 172 5.63 -30.78 7.55
CA ILE A 172 7.07 -30.52 7.46
C ILE A 172 7.82 -31.13 8.66
N LEU A 173 7.29 -30.99 9.88
CA LEU A 173 7.89 -31.61 11.07
C LEU A 173 7.87 -33.14 11.01
N SER A 174 6.82 -33.73 10.42
CA SER A 174 6.70 -35.19 10.27
C SER A 174 7.63 -35.78 9.21
N ALA A 175 8.09 -34.98 8.24
CA ALA A 175 9.03 -35.40 7.21
C ALA A 175 10.48 -35.51 7.72
N HIS A 176 10.76 -35.03 8.93
CA HIS A 176 12.09 -35.08 9.54
C HIS A 176 12.60 -36.52 9.68
N ARG A 177 13.77 -36.79 9.10
CA ARG A 177 14.47 -38.08 9.18
C ARG A 177 15.91 -37.83 9.60
N THR A 178 16.28 -38.28 10.80
CA THR A 178 17.63 -38.10 11.36
C THR A 178 18.67 -38.70 10.41
N GLY A 179 19.68 -37.91 10.04
CA GLY A 179 20.75 -38.33 9.13
C GLY A 179 20.41 -38.30 7.63
N ASP A 180 19.15 -37.97 7.27
CA ASP A 180 18.69 -37.93 5.87
C ASP A 180 18.11 -36.55 5.52
N LEU A 181 17.02 -36.16 6.19
CA LEU A 181 16.34 -34.88 5.98
C LEU A 181 16.08 -34.17 7.33
N GLU A 182 16.84 -33.10 7.57
CA GLU A 182 16.64 -32.23 8.71
C GLU A 182 15.58 -31.17 8.38
N THR A 183 14.45 -31.18 9.07
CA THR A 183 13.44 -30.12 8.97
C THR A 183 13.45 -29.20 10.18
N CYS A 184 13.31 -27.90 9.91
CA CYS A 184 13.21 -26.84 10.92
C CYS A 184 12.10 -25.85 10.56
N ILE A 185 11.28 -25.50 11.54
CA ILE A 185 10.26 -24.46 11.42
C ILE A 185 10.68 -23.26 12.26
N VAL A 186 10.68 -22.08 11.66
CA VAL A 186 10.89 -20.83 12.38
C VAL A 186 9.55 -20.13 12.50
N GLY A 187 8.93 -20.16 13.69
CA GLY A 187 7.70 -19.44 13.99
C GLY A 187 8.01 -17.95 14.18
N ALA A 188 7.95 -17.18 13.10
CA ALA A 188 8.28 -15.76 13.13
C ALA A 188 7.11 -14.91 13.67
N GLY A 189 7.46 -13.89 14.46
CA GLY A 189 6.57 -12.78 14.79
C GLY A 189 6.07 -12.04 13.54
N LEU A 190 5.22 -11.04 13.76
CA LEU A 190 4.85 -10.07 12.73
C LEU A 190 6.12 -9.36 12.25
N ILE A 191 6.42 -9.49 10.96
CA ILE A 191 7.69 -9.01 10.40
C ILE A 191 7.60 -7.50 10.14
N TYR A 192 8.53 -6.74 10.71
CA TYR A 192 8.69 -5.31 10.43
C TYR A 192 10.02 -5.00 9.73
N GLY A 193 10.00 -3.93 8.93
CA GLY A 193 11.06 -3.57 8.00
C GLY A 193 10.81 -4.11 6.59
N GLY A 194 11.46 -3.48 5.61
CA GLY A 194 11.31 -3.75 4.19
C GLY A 194 9.96 -3.29 3.60
N ALA A 195 9.79 -3.53 2.30
CA ALA A 195 8.63 -3.05 1.54
C ALA A 195 7.32 -3.81 1.83
N GLN A 196 7.43 -5.00 2.43
CA GLN A 196 6.33 -5.96 2.65
C GLN A 196 5.94 -6.07 4.13
N SER A 197 6.29 -5.07 4.94
CA SER A 197 5.96 -5.07 6.36
C SER A 197 4.46 -5.06 6.60
N GLN A 198 4.00 -5.80 7.62
CA GLN A 198 2.59 -5.77 8.07
C GLN A 198 2.19 -4.43 8.71
N LEU A 199 3.16 -3.57 9.03
CA LEU A 199 2.93 -2.23 9.57
C LEU A 199 2.83 -1.17 8.47
N GLN A 200 2.90 -1.56 7.20
CA GLN A 200 2.92 -0.64 6.05
C GLN A 200 1.75 0.35 6.06
N LEU A 201 0.54 -0.10 6.45
CA LEU A 201 -0.63 0.77 6.56
C LEU A 201 -0.38 1.94 7.53
N ILE A 202 0.21 1.67 8.70
CA ILE A 202 0.47 2.65 9.76
C ILE A 202 1.48 3.70 9.28
N PHE A 203 2.60 3.25 8.67
CA PHE A 203 3.61 4.16 8.13
C PHE A 203 3.07 4.98 6.95
N ARG A 204 2.28 4.37 6.06
CA ARG A 204 1.68 5.03 4.90
C ARG A 204 0.67 6.10 5.32
N GLU A 205 -0.20 5.80 6.28
CA GLU A 205 -1.18 6.78 6.78
C GLU A 205 -0.48 7.96 7.45
N ALA A 206 0.53 7.69 8.30
CA ALA A 206 1.33 8.74 8.94
C ALA A 206 2.04 9.63 7.91
N TRP A 207 2.53 9.06 6.81
CA TRP A 207 3.17 9.79 5.72
C TRP A 207 2.21 10.68 4.92
N LEU A 208 1.00 10.17 4.62
CA LEU A 208 -0.01 10.84 3.80
C LEU A 208 -0.75 11.95 4.55
N HIS A 209 -0.97 11.77 5.86
CA HIS A 209 -1.72 12.69 6.70
C HIS A 209 -0.90 13.20 7.90
N PRO A 210 0.27 13.83 7.64
CA PRO A 210 1.22 14.18 8.69
C PRO A 210 0.69 15.22 9.70
N ASP A 211 -0.28 16.04 9.29
CA ASP A 211 -0.88 17.06 10.16
C ASP A 211 -2.12 16.54 10.93
N GLN A 212 -2.55 15.29 10.70
CA GLN A 212 -3.69 14.68 11.38
C GLN A 212 -3.21 13.70 12.47
N PRO A 213 -4.03 13.43 13.50
CA PRO A 213 -3.79 12.31 14.41
C PRO A 213 -3.81 10.98 13.64
N LEU A 214 -2.86 10.10 13.93
CA LEU A 214 -2.74 8.81 13.25
C LEU A 214 -3.84 7.85 13.73
N LEU A 215 -4.55 7.20 12.80
CA LEU A 215 -5.54 6.18 13.16
C LEU A 215 -4.85 4.94 13.73
N VAL A 216 -5.34 4.46 14.86
CA VAL A 216 -4.92 3.17 15.41
C VAL A 216 -5.74 2.07 14.71
N PRO A 217 -5.11 1.12 13.98
CA PRO A 217 -5.83 0.09 13.23
C PRO A 217 -6.34 -1.02 14.15
N SER A 218 -7.34 -0.70 14.97
CA SER A 218 -7.99 -1.60 15.92
C SER A 218 -9.45 -1.87 15.51
N LEU A 219 -9.82 -3.13 15.38
CA LEU A 219 -11.18 -3.58 15.07
C LEU A 219 -12.00 -3.92 16.32
N ALA A 220 -11.35 -4.00 17.50
CA ALA A 220 -12.01 -4.35 18.74
C ALA A 220 -12.96 -3.23 19.23
N THR A 221 -14.22 -3.59 19.49
CA THR A 221 -15.24 -2.72 20.11
C THR A 221 -15.03 -2.61 21.63
N GLN A 222 -15.53 -1.51 22.23
CA GLN A 222 -15.25 -1.01 23.60
C GLN A 222 -15.31 -1.99 24.80
N ALA A 223 -15.72 -3.25 24.62
CA ALA A 223 -15.90 -4.22 25.69
C ALA A 223 -14.70 -5.16 25.95
N GLN A 224 -13.61 -5.07 25.17
CA GLN A 224 -12.44 -5.95 25.32
C GLN A 224 -11.21 -5.23 25.92
N PRO A 225 -10.39 -5.92 26.75
CA PRO A 225 -9.16 -5.36 27.32
C PRO A 225 -8.10 -4.99 26.26
N THR A 226 -8.24 -5.51 25.04
CA THR A 226 -7.41 -5.22 23.86
C THR A 226 -7.94 -4.08 22.99
N SER A 227 -9.02 -3.41 23.41
CA SER A 227 -9.60 -2.28 22.68
C SER A 227 -8.60 -1.14 22.48
N GLN A 228 -8.80 -0.35 21.42
CA GLN A 228 -7.99 0.84 21.10
C GLN A 228 -6.49 0.56 20.90
N GLY A 229 -6.14 -0.64 20.42
CA GLY A 229 -4.76 -1.04 20.14
C GLY A 229 -3.91 -1.35 21.37
N ARG A 230 -4.52 -1.66 22.52
CA ARG A 230 -3.78 -2.06 23.74
C ARG A 230 -3.24 -3.49 23.70
N ASN A 231 -3.44 -4.18 22.59
CA ASN A 231 -2.91 -5.52 22.39
C ASN A 231 -1.39 -5.49 22.18
N LEU A 232 -0.70 -6.40 22.88
CA LEU A 232 0.68 -6.80 22.62
C LEU A 232 0.78 -7.57 21.31
N LEU A 233 1.67 -7.08 20.44
CA LEU A 233 1.96 -7.67 19.14
C LEU A 233 3.29 -8.42 19.19
N PRO A 234 3.31 -9.74 18.93
CA PRO A 234 4.57 -10.47 18.83
C PRO A 234 5.25 -10.13 17.49
N MET A 235 6.30 -9.34 17.51
CA MET A 235 6.97 -8.83 16.31
C MET A 235 8.41 -9.32 16.20
N ILE A 236 8.98 -9.25 14.99
CA ILE A 236 10.42 -9.46 14.77
C ILE A 236 10.91 -8.61 13.59
N SER A 237 12.13 -8.09 13.72
CA SER A 237 12.77 -7.37 12.62
C SER A 237 13.11 -8.32 11.48
N LEU A 238 12.86 -7.86 10.25
CA LEU A 238 13.28 -8.52 9.02
C LEU A 238 14.78 -8.88 9.02
N TYR A 239 15.63 -7.98 9.50
CA TYR A 239 17.08 -8.15 9.53
C TYR A 239 17.52 -9.24 10.51
N ASP A 240 16.94 -9.24 11.70
CA ASP A 240 17.21 -10.25 12.73
C ASP A 240 16.66 -11.62 12.35
N LEU A 241 15.48 -11.67 11.72
CA LEU A 241 14.92 -12.91 11.19
C LEU A 241 15.78 -13.47 10.06
N ALA A 242 16.25 -12.62 9.14
CA ALA A 242 17.15 -13.03 8.07
C ALA A 242 18.47 -13.59 8.64
N LEU A 243 19.02 -12.97 9.68
CA LEU A 243 20.22 -13.44 10.37
C LEU A 243 20.00 -14.80 11.03
N LEU A 244 18.90 -14.98 11.76
CA LEU A 244 18.57 -16.26 12.41
C LEU A 244 18.41 -17.38 11.38
N VAL A 245 17.65 -17.14 10.31
CA VAL A 245 17.42 -18.13 9.24
C VAL A 245 18.73 -18.46 8.53
N PHE A 246 19.58 -17.46 8.29
CA PHE A 246 20.93 -17.66 7.77
C PHE A 246 21.76 -18.56 8.68
N ARG A 247 21.78 -18.33 10.00
CA ARG A 247 22.53 -19.17 10.96
C ARG A 247 22.04 -20.62 10.95
N VAL A 248 20.73 -20.84 10.88
CA VAL A 248 20.15 -22.20 10.75
C VAL A 248 20.55 -22.84 9.41
N ALA A 249 20.58 -22.08 8.32
CA ALA A 249 20.96 -22.56 7.00
C ALA A 249 22.47 -22.89 6.91
N ALA A 250 23.32 -22.01 7.42
CA ALA A 250 24.78 -22.12 7.35
C ALA A 250 25.40 -23.08 8.37
N SER A 251 24.66 -23.42 9.44
CA SER A 251 25.16 -24.31 10.49
C SER A 251 25.50 -25.72 9.95
N PRO A 252 26.69 -26.27 10.22
CA PRO A 252 26.98 -27.65 9.88
C PRO A 252 26.24 -28.64 10.79
N SER A 253 25.88 -28.25 12.01
CA SER A 253 25.15 -29.10 12.96
C SER A 253 23.63 -28.97 12.80
N PRO A 254 22.85 -30.00 13.17
CA PRO A 254 21.40 -29.93 13.19
C PRO A 254 20.90 -28.79 14.09
N PRO A 255 19.73 -28.20 13.76
CA PRO A 255 19.09 -27.21 14.61
C PRO A 255 18.83 -27.76 16.03
N PRO A 256 18.99 -26.95 17.08
CA PRO A 256 18.82 -27.38 18.47
C PRO A 256 17.40 -27.90 18.76
N LYS A 257 16.41 -27.29 18.11
CA LYS A 257 15.00 -27.69 18.17
C LYS A 257 14.40 -27.64 16.77
N LYS A 258 13.38 -28.47 16.53
CA LYS A 258 12.68 -28.56 15.23
C LYS A 258 11.72 -27.39 14.99
N TYR A 259 11.29 -26.72 16.05
CA TYR A 259 10.48 -25.51 16.00
C TYR A 259 11.19 -24.43 16.81
N LEU A 260 11.62 -23.36 16.13
CA LEU A 260 12.28 -22.20 16.73
C LEU A 260 11.28 -21.05 16.76
N LEU A 261 11.16 -20.38 17.90
CA LEU A 261 10.32 -19.20 18.04
C LEU A 261 11.17 -17.95 17.81
N ALA A 262 10.75 -17.09 16.87
CA ALA A 262 11.51 -15.89 16.51
C ALA A 262 10.65 -14.64 16.74
N VAL A 263 10.73 -14.09 17.95
CA VAL A 263 10.02 -12.88 18.40
C VAL A 263 11.02 -12.03 19.18
N ASP A 264 11.02 -10.72 18.95
CA ASP A 264 11.89 -9.80 19.67
C ASP A 264 11.46 -9.65 21.14
N ARG A 265 12.42 -9.26 21.99
CA ARG A 265 12.20 -9.16 23.44
C ARG A 265 11.22 -8.04 23.80
N ALA A 266 11.31 -6.91 23.10
CA ALA A 266 10.52 -5.72 23.38
C ALA A 266 9.01 -5.93 23.11
N SER A 267 8.65 -6.80 22.17
CA SER A 267 7.27 -7.18 21.85
C SER A 267 6.48 -7.69 23.05
N GLY A 268 7.15 -8.23 24.07
CA GLY A 268 6.51 -8.67 25.31
C GLY A 268 5.90 -7.53 26.14
N SER A 269 6.30 -6.29 25.90
CA SER A 269 5.88 -5.09 26.64
C SER A 269 5.33 -3.96 25.77
N THR A 270 5.47 -4.03 24.45
CA THR A 270 5.01 -2.98 23.52
C THR A 270 3.64 -3.30 22.92
N SER A 271 2.69 -2.37 23.03
CA SER A 271 1.37 -2.49 22.40
C SER A 271 1.34 -1.91 20.98
N LEU A 272 0.31 -2.27 20.20
CA LEU A 272 0.03 -1.63 18.90
C LEU A 272 -0.10 -0.11 19.04
N ARG A 273 -0.73 0.37 20.11
CA ARG A 273 -0.90 1.80 20.39
C ARG A 273 0.44 2.50 20.62
N ASP A 274 1.37 1.86 21.33
CA ASP A 274 2.72 2.41 21.55
C ASP A 274 3.47 2.54 20.23
N VAL A 275 3.40 1.50 19.37
CA VAL A 275 3.97 1.54 18.01
C VAL A 275 3.38 2.70 17.20
N CYS A 276 2.06 2.85 17.19
CA CYS A 276 1.40 3.96 16.49
C CYS A 276 1.84 5.31 17.05
N ARG A 277 1.97 5.45 18.37
CA ARG A 277 2.44 6.69 19.02
C ARG A 277 3.86 7.04 18.59
N GLY A 278 4.76 6.05 18.58
CA GLY A 278 6.13 6.24 18.11
C GLY A 278 6.17 6.70 16.65
N VAL A 279 5.41 6.03 15.77
CA VAL A 279 5.35 6.37 14.34
C VAL A 279 4.77 7.78 14.15
N SER A 280 3.68 8.10 14.84
CA SER A 280 3.06 9.42 14.80
C SER A 280 4.02 10.53 15.26
N THR A 281 4.85 10.26 16.27
CA THR A 281 5.85 11.22 16.79
C THR A 281 6.92 11.55 15.76
N LEU A 282 7.37 10.57 14.98
CA LEU A 282 8.41 10.80 13.97
C LEU A 282 7.87 11.33 12.64
N LEU A 283 6.77 10.76 12.16
CA LEU A 283 6.24 10.97 10.81
C LEU A 283 4.98 11.84 10.75
N ALA A 284 4.26 12.07 11.84
CA ALA A 284 2.99 12.80 11.80
C ALA A 284 2.90 13.84 12.92
N SER A 285 1.72 13.99 13.52
CA SER A 285 1.39 15.00 14.52
C SER A 285 1.82 14.63 15.94
N GLY A 286 2.26 13.40 16.18
CA GLY A 286 2.49 12.84 17.52
C GLY A 286 1.21 12.39 18.23
N HIS A 287 0.03 12.66 17.65
CA HIS A 287 -1.27 12.30 18.23
C HIS A 287 -1.85 11.06 17.57
N LEU A 288 -2.76 10.41 18.31
CA LEU A 288 -3.50 9.24 17.86
C LEU A 288 -4.99 9.55 17.84
N ARG A 289 -5.72 8.86 16.96
CA ARG A 289 -7.18 8.81 16.96
C ARG A 289 -7.65 7.37 16.87
N ASP A 290 -8.73 7.07 17.56
CA ASP A 290 -9.39 5.79 17.45
C ASP A 290 -10.54 5.89 16.42
N ARG A 291 -10.96 4.76 15.84
CA ARG A 291 -12.02 4.69 14.82
C ARG A 291 -13.32 5.39 15.26
N GLU A 292 -13.60 5.36 16.56
CA GLU A 292 -14.81 5.91 17.17
C GLU A 292 -14.69 7.41 17.50
N ASP A 293 -13.46 7.95 17.56
CA ASP A 293 -13.17 9.35 17.92
C ASP A 293 -13.23 10.31 16.71
N SER A 294 -13.73 9.83 15.58
CA SER A 294 -13.81 10.57 14.32
C SER A 294 -14.58 11.89 14.47
N ALA A 295 -13.99 12.96 13.93
CA ALA A 295 -14.51 14.32 14.07
C ALA A 295 -15.86 14.56 13.37
N SER A 296 -16.18 13.77 12.36
CA SER A 296 -17.43 13.83 11.60
C SER A 296 -17.89 12.43 11.16
N ALA A 297 -19.17 12.31 10.81
CA ALA A 297 -19.72 11.06 10.25
C ALA A 297 -19.07 10.67 8.91
N ALA A 298 -18.54 11.64 8.16
CA ALA A 298 -17.79 11.38 6.93
C ALA A 298 -16.42 10.76 7.23
N ASP A 299 -15.71 11.29 8.23
CA ASP A 299 -14.40 10.78 8.67
C ASP A 299 -14.52 9.37 9.24
N ALA A 300 -15.56 9.11 10.06
CA ALA A 300 -15.83 7.78 10.61
C ALA A 300 -16.06 6.74 9.51
N LYS A 301 -16.74 7.14 8.43
CA LYS A 301 -16.98 6.28 7.27
C LYS A 301 -15.70 6.05 6.46
N ALA A 302 -14.84 7.06 6.33
CA ALA A 302 -13.56 6.95 5.66
C ALA A 302 -12.60 6.01 6.41
N ASP A 303 -12.51 6.15 7.73
CA ASP A 303 -11.70 5.27 8.59
C ASP A 303 -12.20 3.83 8.55
N ALA A 304 -13.52 3.64 8.61
CA ALA A 304 -14.12 2.33 8.45
C ALA A 304 -13.74 1.70 7.11
N LEU A 305 -13.92 2.45 6.02
CA LEU A 305 -13.60 1.98 4.67
C LEU A 305 -12.12 1.64 4.50
N LEU A 306 -11.21 2.45 5.06
CA LEU A 306 -9.77 2.20 5.02
C LEU A 306 -9.40 0.88 5.72
N LEU A 307 -9.95 0.65 6.91
CA LEU A 307 -9.69 -0.58 7.67
C LEU A 307 -10.35 -1.81 7.04
N ASP A 308 -11.51 -1.63 6.41
CA ASP A 308 -12.26 -2.70 5.76
C ASP A 308 -11.63 -3.07 4.39
N GLU A 309 -11.09 -2.09 3.62
CA GLU A 309 -10.39 -2.34 2.35
C GLU A 309 -9.02 -3.01 2.56
N GLU A 310 -8.31 -2.69 3.65
CA GLU A 310 -7.00 -3.27 3.98
C GLU A 310 -7.09 -4.43 5.00
N GLU A 311 -8.17 -5.22 4.96
CA GLU A 311 -8.45 -6.31 5.91
C GLU A 311 -7.26 -7.29 6.05
N GLU A 312 -6.54 -7.59 4.97
CA GLU A 312 -5.37 -8.48 5.00
C GLU A 312 -4.21 -7.96 5.85
N LEU A 313 -4.00 -6.64 5.88
CA LEU A 313 -2.97 -5.98 6.68
C LEU A 313 -3.45 -5.70 8.11
N VAL A 314 -4.75 -5.41 8.29
CA VAL A 314 -5.33 -5.09 9.61
C VAL A 314 -5.56 -6.34 10.45
N THR A 315 -5.96 -7.47 9.85
CA THR A 315 -6.30 -8.71 10.59
C THR A 315 -5.16 -9.23 11.48
N PRO A 316 -3.90 -9.33 11.01
CA PRO A 316 -2.78 -9.74 11.86
C PRO A 316 -2.52 -8.82 13.06
N LEU A 317 -2.84 -7.52 12.93
CA LEU A 317 -2.66 -6.52 13.99
C LEU A 317 -3.68 -6.63 15.13
N GLN A 318 -4.69 -7.50 15.01
CA GLN A 318 -5.70 -7.72 16.06
C GLN A 318 -5.30 -8.78 17.09
N VAL A 319 -4.13 -9.40 16.91
CA VAL A 319 -3.66 -10.48 17.77
C VAL A 319 -3.20 -9.94 19.12
N HIS A 320 -3.47 -10.69 20.19
CA HIS A 320 -3.01 -10.38 21.54
C HIS A 320 -2.24 -11.58 22.10
N LEU A 321 -0.93 -11.60 21.84
CA LEU A 321 -0.05 -12.70 22.24
C LEU A 321 1.23 -12.14 22.85
N ARG A 322 1.68 -12.75 23.94
CA ARG A 322 2.97 -12.48 24.58
C ARG A 322 3.79 -13.77 24.56
N PHE A 323 5.01 -13.67 24.04
CA PHE A 323 5.96 -14.76 24.07
C PHE A 323 7.12 -14.42 25.00
N ASP A 324 7.65 -15.43 25.67
CA ASP A 324 8.91 -15.33 26.40
C ASP A 324 9.99 -16.08 25.62
N THR A 325 10.95 -15.32 25.07
CA THR A 325 12.07 -15.85 24.28
C THR A 325 13.38 -15.87 25.05
N SER A 326 13.39 -15.50 26.34
CA SER A 326 14.62 -15.39 27.15
C SER A 326 15.43 -16.71 27.23
N ALA A 327 14.74 -17.84 27.27
CA ALA A 327 15.33 -19.19 27.24
C ALA A 327 15.16 -19.88 25.87
N GLY A 328 14.86 -19.11 24.81
CA GLY A 328 14.61 -19.63 23.47
C GLY A 328 15.86 -20.23 22.82
N ALA A 329 15.68 -21.26 21.99
CA ALA A 329 16.80 -21.93 21.33
C ALA A 329 17.55 -21.03 20.32
N MET A 330 16.94 -19.93 19.89
CA MET A 330 17.56 -18.90 19.05
C MET A 330 18.86 -18.33 19.64
N HIS A 331 18.99 -18.25 20.96
CA HIS A 331 20.20 -17.74 21.63
C HIS A 331 21.42 -18.68 21.53
N THR A 332 21.20 -19.94 21.14
CA THR A 332 22.31 -20.86 20.84
C THR A 332 22.88 -20.68 19.43
N LEU A 333 22.15 -19.96 18.56
CA LEU A 333 22.48 -19.79 17.14
C LEU A 333 23.01 -18.38 16.82
N VAL A 334 22.55 -17.37 17.56
CA VAL A 334 22.90 -15.97 17.37
C VAL A 334 23.34 -15.38 18.70
N ALA A 335 24.57 -14.85 18.74
CA ALA A 335 25.12 -14.26 19.95
C ALA A 335 24.41 -12.93 20.30
N PRO A 336 24.35 -12.53 21.59
CA PRO A 336 23.68 -11.31 22.03
C PRO A 336 24.10 -10.04 21.28
N GLU A 337 25.38 -9.93 20.90
CA GLU A 337 25.98 -8.76 20.24
C GLU A 337 25.65 -8.70 18.74
N GLU A 338 25.26 -9.82 18.13
CA GLU A 338 24.95 -9.90 16.70
C GLU A 338 23.51 -9.48 16.38
N TRP A 339 22.63 -9.50 17.39
CA TRP A 339 21.26 -9.02 17.23
C TRP A 339 21.23 -7.51 17.01
N ARG A 340 20.61 -7.07 15.91
CA ARG A 340 20.51 -5.65 15.58
C ARG A 340 19.36 -5.00 16.34
N HIS A 341 18.20 -5.66 16.40
CA HIS A 341 16.97 -5.05 16.89
C HIS A 341 16.28 -5.85 18.01
N TYR A 342 16.60 -7.14 18.21
CA TYR A 342 15.96 -8.04 19.18
C TYR A 342 15.70 -7.42 20.57
N SER A 343 16.71 -6.74 21.15
CA SER A 343 16.64 -6.26 22.52
C SER A 343 15.68 -5.08 22.71
N ARG A 344 15.65 -4.14 21.76
CA ARG A 344 14.85 -2.89 21.83
C ARG A 344 13.66 -2.86 20.85
N GLY A 345 13.53 -3.89 20.03
CA GLY A 345 12.50 -4.08 19.02
C GLY A 345 12.37 -2.90 18.03
N LEU A 346 11.16 -2.76 17.50
CA LEU A 346 10.79 -1.70 16.56
C LEU A 346 10.88 -0.31 17.20
N LEU A 347 10.28 -0.11 18.37
CA LEU A 347 10.17 1.22 18.99
C LEU A 347 11.54 1.84 19.31
N GLY A 348 12.51 1.03 19.76
CA GLY A 348 13.82 1.56 20.13
C GLY A 348 14.72 1.87 18.93
N ASN A 349 14.37 1.34 17.76
CA ASN A 349 15.09 1.51 16.51
C ASN A 349 14.21 2.21 15.46
N LEU A 350 13.17 2.92 15.88
CA LEU A 350 12.13 3.38 14.98
C LEU A 350 12.65 4.37 13.94
N VAL A 351 13.64 5.19 14.28
CA VAL A 351 14.31 6.12 13.34
C VAL A 351 14.90 5.36 12.16
N PHE A 352 15.58 4.24 12.41
CA PHE A 352 16.10 3.38 11.36
C PHE A 352 14.98 2.79 10.50
N PHE A 353 13.88 2.32 11.10
CA PHE A 353 12.76 1.75 10.35
C PHE A 353 11.96 2.79 9.55
N VAL A 354 11.96 4.05 9.98
CA VAL A 354 11.41 5.15 9.16
C VAL A 354 12.24 5.33 7.89
N ASP A 355 13.57 5.35 8.00
CA ASP A 355 14.45 5.45 6.83
C ASP A 355 14.35 4.21 5.93
N ASP A 356 14.31 3.02 6.55
CA ASP A 356 14.09 1.75 5.86
C ASP A 356 12.77 1.77 5.08
N PHE A 357 11.69 2.28 5.67
CA PHE A 357 10.40 2.45 4.99
C PHE A 357 10.48 3.43 3.82
N ILE A 358 11.12 4.60 4.01
CA ILE A 358 11.31 5.61 2.95
C ILE A 358 12.07 5.00 1.77
N ASN A 359 13.16 4.28 2.05
CA ASN A 359 13.99 3.62 1.05
C ASN A 359 13.25 2.47 0.35
N ALA A 360 12.61 1.60 1.12
CA ALA A 360 11.91 0.43 0.60
C ALA A 360 10.69 0.79 -0.26
N MET A 361 10.01 1.90 0.06
CA MET A 361 8.87 2.41 -0.70
C MET A 361 9.28 3.38 -1.82
N ASP A 362 10.59 3.66 -1.95
CA ASP A 362 11.17 4.58 -2.94
C ASP A 362 10.52 5.98 -2.87
N LEU A 363 10.32 6.47 -1.65
CA LEU A 363 9.69 7.76 -1.41
C LEU A 363 10.66 8.88 -1.74
N ARG A 364 10.22 9.79 -2.62
CA ARG A 364 11.02 10.88 -3.16
C ARG A 364 10.29 12.20 -2.96
N PRO A 365 10.47 12.85 -1.78
CA PRO A 365 9.87 14.14 -1.49
C PRO A 365 10.36 15.22 -2.47
N LEU A 366 9.44 16.01 -3.02
CA LEU A 366 9.79 17.09 -3.95
C LEU A 366 9.91 18.42 -3.18
N ARG A 367 11.14 18.94 -3.08
CA ARG A 367 11.47 20.18 -2.36
C ARG A 367 11.87 21.25 -3.38
N THR A 368 10.89 21.99 -3.86
CA THR A 368 11.04 22.95 -4.97
C THR A 368 11.07 24.38 -4.47
N ILE A 369 12.00 25.19 -4.99
CA ILE A 369 12.00 26.65 -4.86
C ILE A 369 11.73 27.27 -6.23
N ILE A 370 10.87 28.29 -6.27
CA ILE A 370 10.58 29.05 -7.48
C ILE A 370 10.98 30.50 -7.28
N LEU A 371 11.96 30.93 -8.06
CA LEU A 371 12.53 32.27 -8.06
C LEU A 371 12.17 32.99 -9.36
N GLY A 372 12.27 34.31 -9.33
CA GLY A 372 12.01 35.16 -10.48
C GLY A 372 11.68 36.58 -10.06
N ALA A 373 11.80 37.52 -11.00
CA ALA A 373 11.45 38.91 -10.80
C ALA A 373 9.96 39.10 -10.41
N PRO A 374 9.55 40.26 -9.87
CA PRO A 374 8.14 40.59 -9.69
C PRO A 374 7.35 40.43 -11.01
N ARG A 375 6.11 39.93 -10.94
CA ARG A 375 5.23 39.67 -12.11
C ARG A 375 5.74 38.64 -13.15
N ALA A 376 6.84 37.92 -12.87
CA ALA A 376 7.33 36.84 -13.73
C ALA A 376 6.45 35.57 -13.73
N GLY A 377 5.40 35.52 -12.92
CA GLY A 377 4.50 34.36 -12.85
C GLY A 377 4.89 33.28 -11.83
N LYS A 378 5.94 33.50 -11.03
CA LYS A 378 6.41 32.56 -9.99
C LYS A 378 5.30 32.06 -9.07
N THR A 379 4.46 32.96 -8.52
CA THR A 379 3.36 32.57 -7.61
C THR A 379 2.31 31.69 -8.28
N MET A 380 2.02 31.92 -9.56
CA MET A 380 1.09 31.07 -10.32
C MET A 380 1.68 29.68 -10.51
N LEU A 381 2.97 29.60 -10.89
CA LEU A 381 3.67 28.33 -11.04
C LEU A 381 3.78 27.59 -9.70
N SER A 382 4.10 28.29 -8.61
CA SER A 382 4.22 27.73 -7.26
C SER A 382 2.92 27.08 -6.80
N ARG A 383 1.79 27.77 -6.97
CA ARG A 383 0.46 27.21 -6.65
C ARG A 383 0.10 26.03 -7.54
N LYS A 384 0.42 26.12 -8.83
CA LYS A 384 0.17 25.06 -9.80
C LYS A 384 0.96 23.80 -9.44
N LEU A 385 2.26 23.89 -9.19
CA LEU A 385 3.08 22.76 -8.76
C LEU A 385 2.64 22.20 -7.41
N ALA A 386 2.32 23.06 -6.43
CA ALA A 386 1.81 22.62 -5.14
C ALA A 386 0.50 21.81 -5.28
N THR A 387 -0.41 22.25 -6.16
CA THR A 387 -1.66 21.52 -6.43
C THR A 387 -1.42 20.24 -7.22
N ASP A 388 -0.54 20.28 -8.23
CA ASP A 388 -0.29 19.17 -9.14
C ASP A 388 0.42 17.99 -8.49
N TYR A 389 1.28 18.26 -7.51
CA TYR A 389 2.07 17.27 -6.78
C TYR A 389 1.62 17.08 -5.32
N TYR A 390 0.50 17.68 -4.92
CA TYR A 390 -0.06 17.62 -3.56
C TYR A 390 0.93 18.06 -2.46
N LEU A 391 1.65 19.16 -2.71
CA LEU A 391 2.67 19.68 -1.81
C LEU A 391 2.17 20.89 -1.03
N PRO A 392 2.67 21.11 0.19
CA PRO A 392 2.53 22.37 0.91
C PRO A 392 3.03 23.57 0.08
N TYR A 393 2.14 24.54 -0.14
CA TYR A 393 2.49 25.83 -0.75
C TYR A 393 2.97 26.80 0.33
N LEU A 394 4.23 27.23 0.23
CA LEU A 394 4.86 28.08 1.22
C LEU A 394 5.01 29.51 0.67
N SER A 395 4.28 30.44 1.28
CA SER A 395 4.49 31.88 1.11
C SER A 395 4.26 32.59 2.44
N PRO A 396 4.86 33.77 2.68
CA PRO A 396 4.72 34.46 3.97
C PRO A 396 3.26 34.62 4.41
N THR A 397 2.39 35.03 3.49
CA THR A 397 0.94 35.18 3.75
C THR A 397 0.24 33.85 4.03
N ALA A 398 0.62 32.77 3.32
CA ALA A 398 0.05 31.44 3.55
C ALA A 398 0.47 30.89 4.93
N LEU A 399 1.75 31.04 5.26
CA LEU A 399 2.35 30.58 6.52
C LEU A 399 1.75 31.31 7.74
N LEU A 400 1.61 32.63 7.67
CA LEU A 400 0.93 33.39 8.74
C LEU A 400 -0.51 32.90 8.92
N ARG A 401 -1.26 32.72 7.83
CA ARG A 401 -2.63 32.22 7.92
C ARG A 401 -2.69 30.84 8.58
N GLU A 402 -1.76 29.96 8.24
CA GLU A 402 -1.66 28.62 8.82
C GLU A 402 -1.32 28.69 10.31
N LEU A 403 -0.28 29.45 10.68
CA LEU A 403 0.17 29.61 12.06
C LEU A 403 -0.93 30.09 13.01
N PHE A 404 -1.81 30.99 12.54
CA PHE A 404 -2.92 31.54 13.33
C PHE A 404 -4.26 30.79 13.17
N ALA A 405 -4.39 29.88 12.20
CA ALA A 405 -5.60 29.08 12.00
C ALA A 405 -5.69 27.87 12.96
N SER A 406 -4.56 27.44 13.53
CA SER A 406 -4.44 26.18 14.28
C SER A 406 -5.14 26.10 15.65
N ASP A 407 -5.92 27.12 16.06
CA ASP A 407 -6.69 27.09 17.31
C ASP A 407 -8.21 27.20 17.11
N LYS A 408 -8.86 26.07 16.83
CA LYS A 408 -10.17 25.81 17.43
C LYS A 408 -9.98 24.73 18.49
N PRO A 409 -9.89 25.10 19.78
CA PRO A 409 -9.73 24.11 20.85
C PRO A 409 -10.97 23.21 20.88
N LYS A 410 -10.79 21.92 20.59
CA LYS A 410 -11.76 20.90 21.01
C LYS A 410 -11.60 20.73 22.52
N ALA A 411 -12.53 21.30 23.28
CA ALA A 411 -12.67 21.06 24.69
C ALA A 411 -12.95 19.57 24.94
N ASN A 412 -12.08 18.92 25.71
CA ASN A 412 -12.21 17.60 26.38
C ASN A 412 -11.06 16.64 26.06
N GLN A 413 -9.88 16.91 26.63
CA GLN A 413 -8.98 15.95 27.27
C GLN A 413 -7.65 16.67 27.63
N PRO A 414 -7.26 16.73 28.92
CA PRO A 414 -5.93 17.17 29.32
C PRO A 414 -4.96 15.99 29.19
N ASP A 415 -4.12 15.99 28.16
CA ASP A 415 -3.08 14.98 27.97
C ASP A 415 -1.70 15.67 28.16
N PRO A 416 -0.83 15.20 29.07
CA PRO A 416 0.40 15.90 29.48
C PRO A 416 1.48 16.02 28.39
N THR A 417 1.34 15.35 27.25
CA THR A 417 2.26 15.42 26.09
C THR A 417 2.03 16.62 25.17
N ARG A 418 1.05 17.49 25.44
CA ARG A 418 0.78 18.74 24.70
C ARG A 418 1.90 19.80 24.76
N GLN A 419 3.00 19.56 25.47
CA GLN A 419 3.88 20.66 25.93
C GLN A 419 5.00 21.02 24.95
N GLN A 420 5.81 20.09 24.43
CA GLN A 420 7.06 20.49 23.75
C GLN A 420 6.89 21.14 22.35
N GLY A 421 6.08 20.55 21.46
CA GLY A 421 5.86 21.09 20.10
C GLY A 421 4.93 22.31 20.05
N ASN A 422 4.12 22.46 21.09
CA ASN A 422 3.18 23.56 21.21
C ASN A 422 3.87 24.80 21.76
N GLU A 423 4.84 24.67 22.68
CA GLU A 423 5.58 25.79 23.25
C GLU A 423 6.32 26.64 22.20
N ASP A 424 7.10 26.03 21.31
CA ASP A 424 7.84 26.79 20.29
C ASP A 424 6.90 27.43 19.25
N THR A 425 5.82 26.74 18.92
CA THR A 425 4.77 27.27 18.02
C THR A 425 4.00 28.41 18.70
N GLN A 426 3.73 28.33 20.01
CA GLN A 426 3.11 29.39 20.81
C GLN A 426 4.02 30.61 20.92
N LYS A 427 5.31 30.41 21.26
CA LYS A 427 6.30 31.50 21.31
C LYS A 427 6.37 32.23 19.97
N LEU A 428 6.48 31.49 18.87
CA LEU A 428 6.50 32.08 17.53
C LEU A 428 5.19 32.84 17.21
N ARG A 429 4.04 32.31 17.64
CA ARG A 429 2.75 32.97 17.47
C ARG A 429 2.67 34.29 18.25
N GLU A 430 3.12 34.29 19.50
CA GLU A 430 3.18 35.49 20.35
C GLU A 430 4.09 36.55 19.72
N GLU A 431 5.27 36.16 19.25
CA GLU A 431 6.20 37.05 18.55
C GLU A 431 5.60 37.65 17.26
N LEU A 432 4.82 36.86 16.52
CA LEU A 432 4.24 37.24 15.24
C LEU A 432 2.84 37.86 15.33
N GLN A 433 2.28 38.03 16.53
CA GLN A 433 0.89 38.47 16.75
C GLN A 433 0.54 39.79 16.05
N GLN A 434 1.50 40.72 15.94
CA GLN A 434 1.31 42.01 15.27
C GLN A 434 1.16 41.93 13.75
N TRP A 435 1.55 40.81 13.14
CA TRP A 435 1.37 40.51 11.71
C TRP A 435 0.30 39.44 11.46
N ALA A 436 -0.55 39.16 12.47
CA ALA A 436 -1.65 38.21 12.30
C ALA A 436 -2.57 38.63 11.13
N PRO A 437 -3.17 37.68 10.38
CA PRO A 437 -4.04 37.98 9.24
C PRO A 437 -5.23 38.88 9.56
N THR A 438 -5.67 38.88 10.83
CA THR A 438 -6.75 39.74 11.35
C THR A 438 -6.36 41.23 11.43
N ALA A 439 -5.06 41.55 11.39
CA ALA A 439 -4.51 42.91 11.44
C ALA A 439 -4.24 43.52 10.04
N GLY A 440 -4.67 42.85 8.97
CA GLY A 440 -4.45 43.24 7.56
C GLY A 440 -3.35 42.43 6.86
N ASP A 441 -3.22 42.58 5.54
CA ASP A 441 -2.24 41.84 4.71
C ASP A 441 -0.85 42.50 4.79
N LYS A 442 -0.23 42.46 5.98
CA LYS A 442 1.09 43.06 6.27
C LYS A 442 2.25 42.07 6.11
N ALA A 443 2.04 40.96 5.40
CA ALA A 443 3.04 39.90 5.28
C ALA A 443 4.35 40.35 4.60
N SER A 444 4.28 41.34 3.71
CA SER A 444 5.46 41.92 3.05
C SER A 444 6.32 42.78 3.99
N GLN A 445 5.78 43.21 5.13
CA GLN A 445 6.46 44.07 6.11
C GLN A 445 7.14 43.26 7.23
N LEU A 446 7.18 41.93 7.11
CA LEU A 446 7.81 41.05 8.09
C LEU A 446 9.32 41.30 8.15
N PRO A 447 9.90 41.55 9.36
CA PRO A 447 11.34 41.62 9.53
C PRO A 447 12.02 40.31 9.10
N GLU A 448 13.23 40.41 8.53
CA GLU A 448 13.93 39.24 7.98
C GLU A 448 14.07 38.09 8.99
N LYS A 449 14.42 38.40 10.25
CA LYS A 449 14.54 37.39 11.32
C LYS A 449 13.24 36.63 11.56
N ALA A 450 12.12 37.37 11.59
CA ALA A 450 10.79 36.83 11.82
C ALA A 450 10.32 35.96 10.64
N LEU A 451 10.62 36.40 9.41
CA LEU A 451 10.35 35.63 8.19
C LEU A 451 11.15 34.32 8.15
N VAL A 452 12.44 34.35 8.49
CA VAL A 452 13.28 33.15 8.55
C VAL A 452 12.76 32.17 9.60
N ALA A 453 12.37 32.65 10.78
CA ALA A 453 11.79 31.82 11.83
C ALA A 453 10.48 31.16 11.37
N LEU A 454 9.58 31.92 10.74
CA LEU A 454 8.32 31.43 10.19
C LEU A 454 8.52 30.35 9.11
N VAL A 455 9.45 30.56 8.18
CA VAL A 455 9.76 29.59 7.14
C VAL A 455 10.38 28.32 7.74
N ARG A 456 11.36 28.46 8.65
CA ARG A 456 12.00 27.31 9.32
C ARG A 456 10.99 26.51 10.14
N TRP A 457 10.07 27.16 10.83
CA TRP A 457 8.98 26.48 11.56
C TRP A 457 8.18 25.56 10.63
N LYS A 458 7.74 26.06 9.46
CA LYS A 458 6.98 25.21 8.54
C LYS A 458 7.85 24.15 7.86
N LEU A 459 9.10 24.45 7.50
CA LEU A 459 10.02 23.47 6.92
C LEU A 459 10.35 22.32 7.89
N ARG A 460 10.30 22.56 9.21
CA ARG A 460 10.45 21.52 10.25
C ARG A 460 9.18 20.69 10.46
N SER A 461 8.03 21.08 9.89
CA SER A 461 6.79 20.30 10.01
C SER A 461 6.89 18.92 9.34
N ALA A 462 6.11 17.96 9.82
CA ALA A 462 6.06 16.62 9.23
C ALA A 462 5.61 16.67 7.75
N ALA A 463 4.67 17.54 7.38
CA ALA A 463 4.25 17.73 6.00
C ALA A 463 5.40 18.10 5.06
N CYS A 464 6.23 19.08 5.44
CA CYS A 464 7.33 19.53 4.59
C CYS A 464 8.51 18.54 4.55
N ARG A 465 8.77 17.80 5.63
CA ARG A 465 9.83 16.77 5.68
C ARG A 465 9.45 15.53 4.89
N ASN A 466 8.21 15.07 5.02
CA ASN A 466 7.76 13.84 4.37
C ASN A 466 7.39 14.09 2.91
N GLN A 467 6.54 15.07 2.62
CA GLN A 467 6.00 15.25 1.26
C GLN A 467 6.90 16.16 0.42
N GLY A 468 7.65 17.05 1.07
CA GLY A 468 8.36 18.14 0.42
C GLY A 468 7.53 19.42 0.43
N TYR A 469 7.88 20.38 -0.41
CA TYR A 469 7.26 21.70 -0.39
C TYR A 469 7.51 22.48 -1.68
N VAL A 470 6.71 23.52 -1.89
CA VAL A 470 6.96 24.54 -2.93
C VAL A 470 7.10 25.91 -2.27
N LEU A 471 8.31 26.46 -2.30
CA LEU A 471 8.62 27.78 -1.73
C LEU A 471 8.51 28.88 -2.78
N ASP A 472 7.60 29.83 -2.56
CA ASP A 472 7.25 30.88 -3.52
C ASP A 472 8.06 32.15 -3.31
N GLY A 473 9.01 32.42 -4.21
CA GLY A 473 9.73 33.69 -4.28
C GLY A 473 10.70 33.95 -3.12
N LEU A 474 11.00 32.94 -2.31
CA LEU A 474 12.01 32.96 -1.26
C LEU A 474 12.99 31.81 -1.46
N PRO A 475 14.26 31.95 -1.05
CA PRO A 475 14.91 33.16 -0.54
C PRO A 475 15.13 34.23 -1.62
N ILE A 476 15.29 35.49 -1.20
CA ILE A 476 15.62 36.64 -2.09
C ILE A 476 17.13 36.91 -2.21
N SER A 477 17.95 36.35 -1.31
CA SER A 477 19.41 36.50 -1.33
C SER A 477 20.12 35.26 -0.81
N SER A 478 21.40 35.09 -1.19
CA SER A 478 22.22 33.96 -0.73
C SER A 478 22.45 34.00 0.80
N VAL A 479 22.47 35.19 1.40
CA VAL A 479 22.55 35.37 2.86
C VAL A 479 21.28 34.86 3.55
N GLN A 480 20.12 35.18 3.00
CA GLN A 480 18.85 34.68 3.53
C GLN A 480 18.74 33.16 3.33
N ALA A 481 19.18 32.65 2.18
CA ALA A 481 19.23 31.21 1.90
C ALA A 481 20.09 30.46 2.94
N LYS A 482 21.25 31.01 3.30
CA LYS A 482 22.07 30.49 4.42
C LYS A 482 21.27 30.47 5.71
N LYS A 483 20.63 31.57 6.12
CA LYS A 483 19.85 31.60 7.37
C LYS A 483 18.69 30.58 7.38
N ILE A 484 18.01 30.36 6.25
CA ILE A 484 16.90 29.41 6.18
C ILE A 484 17.40 27.96 6.25
N PHE A 485 18.46 27.63 5.49
CA PHE A 485 18.91 26.24 5.30
C PHE A 485 20.16 25.85 6.11
N SER A 486 20.75 26.76 6.88
CA SER A 486 21.87 26.44 7.77
C SER A 486 21.39 25.56 8.92
N GLN A 487 22.19 24.54 9.22
CA GLN A 487 22.03 23.74 10.43
C GLN A 487 22.44 24.61 11.63
N GLU A 488 21.60 24.64 12.66
CA GLU A 488 22.05 25.15 13.96
C GLU A 488 23.03 24.12 14.55
N PRO A 489 24.17 24.53 15.13
CA PRO A 489 25.07 23.59 15.77
C PRO A 489 24.31 22.88 16.90
N ASN A 490 24.08 21.57 16.74
CA ASN A 490 23.49 20.73 17.77
C ASN A 490 24.31 20.87 19.06
N THR A 491 23.70 21.42 20.11
CA THR A 491 24.22 21.31 21.49
C THR A 491 23.97 19.93 22.09
N ASP A 492 23.23 19.05 21.42
CA ASP A 492 22.94 17.70 21.86
C ASP A 492 23.65 16.70 20.94
N THR A 493 24.91 16.41 21.23
CA THR A 493 25.64 15.30 20.60
C THR A 493 25.59 14.08 21.51
N ASN A 494 24.66 13.15 21.25
CA ASN A 494 24.83 11.76 21.67
C ASN A 494 25.72 11.08 20.64
N VAL A 495 27.04 11.19 20.82
CA VAL A 495 28.02 10.35 20.13
C VAL A 495 28.02 9.00 20.82
N VAL A 496 27.62 7.96 20.10
CA VAL A 496 27.99 6.58 20.43
C VAL A 496 29.44 6.43 20.00
N GLU A 497 30.37 6.40 20.95
CA GLU A 497 31.77 6.06 20.69
C GLU A 497 31.87 4.59 20.28
N GLY A 498 32.32 4.35 19.05
CA GLY A 498 32.95 3.10 18.62
C GLY A 498 34.41 3.42 18.29
N GLY A 499 35.34 2.81 19.02
CA GLY A 499 36.78 3.03 18.87
C GLY A 499 37.38 2.37 17.63
N GLU A 500 38.46 2.95 17.09
CA GLU A 500 39.80 2.36 17.15
C GLU A 500 40.89 3.24 16.48
N SER A 501 42.09 3.14 17.07
CA SER A 501 43.45 3.33 16.53
C SER A 501 44.13 4.73 16.51
N GLY A 502 45.14 4.89 17.40
CA GLY A 502 46.54 5.05 16.97
C GLY A 502 47.27 6.41 17.09
N GLU A 503 47.67 6.81 18.32
CA GLU A 503 48.94 7.47 18.77
C GLU A 503 49.50 8.77 18.11
N PRO A 504 50.53 9.46 18.70
CA PRO A 504 50.83 9.75 20.13
C PRO A 504 51.17 11.25 20.38
N GLY A 505 51.18 11.73 21.64
CA GLY A 505 51.81 13.04 21.92
C GLY A 505 51.52 13.69 23.28
N GLU A 506 52.46 13.49 24.21
CA GLU A 506 52.98 14.44 25.20
C GLU A 506 52.10 15.02 26.33
N MET A 507 52.33 14.44 27.51
CA MET A 507 52.69 15.09 28.78
C MET A 507 52.25 16.55 29.02
N ALA A 508 51.34 16.72 29.98
CA ALA A 508 51.43 17.82 30.93
C ALA A 508 50.90 17.37 32.31
N THR A 509 51.85 17.23 33.21
CA THR A 509 51.73 17.01 34.65
C THR A 509 50.95 18.11 35.36
N SER A 510 50.08 17.76 36.30
CA SER A 510 50.11 18.37 37.64
C SER A 510 49.28 17.57 38.64
N ASN A 511 49.98 17.11 39.67
CA ASN A 511 49.48 16.43 40.85
C ASN A 511 48.90 17.43 41.87
N SER A 512 47.88 16.97 42.59
CA SER A 512 47.55 17.28 43.99
C SER A 512 46.67 16.12 44.47
N VAL A 513 47.10 15.14 45.30
CA VAL A 513 47.65 15.18 46.69
C VAL A 513 46.70 16.01 47.57
N ASP A 514 46.03 15.53 48.62
CA ASP A 514 46.16 14.36 49.50
C ASP A 514 44.87 14.19 50.34
N GLY A 515 44.72 13.03 51.00
CA GLY A 515 43.95 12.87 52.25
C GLY A 515 42.81 11.84 52.17
N ALA A 516 43.03 10.57 52.52
CA ALA A 516 43.01 9.99 53.89
C ALA A 516 41.58 9.97 54.48
N ASP A 517 41.01 8.92 55.06
CA ASP A 517 41.44 7.60 55.51
C ASP A 517 40.16 6.86 56.00
N THR A 518 40.34 5.62 56.44
CA THR A 518 39.47 4.76 57.27
C THR A 518 38.53 3.83 56.51
N GLY A 519 39.04 2.60 56.34
CA GLY A 519 38.26 1.45 55.95
C GLY A 519 37.54 0.81 57.13
N GLU A 520 36.63 -0.08 56.79
CA GLU A 520 36.25 -1.22 57.62
C GLU A 520 35.94 -2.37 56.66
N ALA A 521 36.78 -3.41 56.75
CA ALA A 521 36.57 -4.67 56.06
C ALA A 521 35.85 -5.62 57.02
N ALA A 522 34.74 -6.19 56.57
CA ALA A 522 34.16 -7.40 57.14
C ALA A 522 33.87 -8.36 55.98
N ASN A 523 34.53 -9.51 56.04
CA ASN A 523 34.34 -10.68 55.17
C ASN A 523 33.06 -11.45 55.51
N GLU A 524 32.75 -12.43 54.65
CA GLU A 524 31.79 -13.55 54.81
C GLU A 524 30.36 -13.18 54.40
N ASP A 525 29.67 -13.85 53.46
CA ASP A 525 29.85 -15.17 52.86
C ASP A 525 29.12 -15.27 51.51
N GLU A 526 29.62 -16.15 50.65
CA GLU A 526 28.98 -16.56 49.39
C GLU A 526 27.60 -17.19 49.63
N ASN A 527 26.58 -16.67 48.94
CA ASN A 527 25.49 -17.49 48.45
C ASN A 527 25.10 -16.98 47.06
N ALA A 528 25.66 -17.66 46.06
CA ALA A 528 25.35 -17.48 44.65
C ALA A 528 23.96 -18.06 44.36
N ASP A 529 22.97 -17.18 44.31
CA ASP A 529 21.73 -17.42 43.55
C ASP A 529 21.20 -16.08 43.04
N GLY A 530 22.05 -15.44 42.22
CA GLY A 530 21.69 -14.24 41.46
C GLY A 530 21.22 -14.62 40.07
N ALA A 531 19.96 -15.04 39.93
CA ALA A 531 19.28 -14.89 38.65
C ALA A 531 19.26 -13.38 38.35
N ALA A 532 20.22 -12.92 37.53
CA ALA A 532 20.30 -11.54 37.11
C ALA A 532 18.98 -11.19 36.42
N ALA A 533 18.10 -10.48 37.13
CA ALA A 533 16.87 -9.95 36.59
C ALA A 533 17.25 -8.98 35.46
N VAL A 534 17.15 -9.46 34.22
CA VAL A 534 17.48 -8.66 33.06
C VAL A 534 16.50 -7.48 33.00
N PRO A 535 16.95 -6.22 32.91
CA PRO A 535 16.10 -5.05 33.13
C PRO A 535 14.86 -5.04 32.24
N ALA A 536 13.73 -4.65 32.82
CA ALA A 536 12.46 -4.49 32.12
C ALA A 536 12.59 -3.38 31.05
N VAL A 537 11.98 -3.58 29.89
CA VAL A 537 11.97 -2.59 28.80
C VAL A 537 11.03 -1.45 29.19
N ASP A 538 11.59 -0.26 29.43
CA ASP A 538 10.81 0.95 29.74
C ASP A 538 10.32 1.63 28.44
N VAL A 539 9.06 1.36 28.09
CA VAL A 539 8.42 1.86 26.87
C VAL A 539 8.28 3.38 26.88
N GLU A 540 8.00 3.99 28.04
CA GLU A 540 7.80 5.44 28.14
C GLU A 540 9.12 6.17 28.00
N ALA A 541 10.20 5.63 28.57
CA ALA A 541 11.54 6.12 28.29
C ALA A 541 11.84 6.06 26.78
N MET A 542 11.56 4.95 26.10
CA MET A 542 11.81 4.87 24.65
C MET A 542 11.01 5.91 23.85
N LEU A 543 9.74 6.11 24.17
CA LEU A 543 8.88 7.10 23.51
C LEU A 543 9.36 8.53 23.72
N THR A 544 9.82 8.89 24.93
CA THR A 544 10.34 10.23 25.23
C THR A 544 11.67 10.54 24.53
N HIS A 545 12.45 9.52 24.18
CA HIS A 545 13.68 9.68 23.39
C HIS A 545 13.40 9.91 21.90
N LEU A 546 12.22 9.55 21.39
CA LEU A 546 11.84 9.80 20.00
C LEU A 546 11.60 11.29 19.79
N LYS A 547 12.52 11.94 19.06
CA LYS A 547 12.38 13.33 18.62
C LYS A 547 12.26 13.39 17.11
N PRO A 548 11.30 14.17 16.56
CA PRO A 548 11.26 14.41 15.13
C PRO A 548 12.57 15.05 14.65
N ARG A 549 13.03 14.68 13.45
CA ARG A 549 14.14 15.37 12.77
C ARG A 549 13.91 16.89 12.73
N GLN A 550 14.75 17.65 13.43
CA GLN A 550 14.70 19.11 13.42
C GLN A 550 15.47 19.76 12.26
N LEU A 551 16.19 18.93 11.49
CA LEU A 551 16.97 19.37 10.35
C LEU A 551 16.05 19.90 9.24
N VAL A 552 16.33 21.12 8.77
CA VAL A 552 15.68 21.66 7.57
C VAL A 552 16.40 21.08 6.36
N GLU A 553 15.68 20.30 5.57
CA GLU A 553 16.22 19.73 4.34
C GLU A 553 16.37 20.81 3.26
N VAL A 554 17.49 20.77 2.53
CA VAL A 554 17.73 21.65 1.39
C VAL A 554 16.82 21.27 0.21
N PRO A 555 16.44 22.25 -0.63
CA PRO A 555 15.70 21.96 -1.84
C PRO A 555 16.46 21.00 -2.75
N ASN A 556 15.73 20.16 -3.48
CA ASN A 556 16.30 19.31 -4.53
C ASN A 556 15.98 19.85 -5.94
N ARG A 557 15.10 20.86 -6.04
CA ARG A 557 14.77 21.53 -7.30
C ARG A 557 14.72 23.05 -7.11
N VAL A 558 15.35 23.79 -8.00
CA VAL A 558 15.33 25.26 -8.03
C VAL A 558 15.00 25.70 -9.45
N ILE A 559 13.95 26.49 -9.60
CA ILE A 559 13.48 27.02 -10.89
C ILE A 559 13.55 28.53 -10.85
N VAL A 560 14.22 29.13 -11.84
CA VAL A 560 14.36 30.58 -11.98
C VAL A 560 13.63 31.04 -13.24
N LEU A 561 12.63 31.91 -13.07
CA LEU A 561 11.91 32.54 -14.17
C LEU A 561 12.53 33.89 -14.50
N GLN A 562 13.22 33.96 -15.63
CA GLN A 562 13.79 35.20 -16.17
C GLN A 562 12.88 35.75 -17.27
N ALA A 563 12.57 37.04 -17.20
CA ALA A 563 11.75 37.72 -18.21
C ALA A 563 12.21 39.17 -18.38
N PRO A 564 12.12 39.74 -19.60
CA PRO A 564 12.54 41.12 -19.84
C PRO A 564 11.76 42.11 -18.97
N ARG A 565 12.46 43.11 -18.40
CA ARG A 565 11.87 44.17 -17.57
C ARG A 565 10.65 44.82 -18.22
N ALA A 566 10.74 45.15 -19.52
CA ALA A 566 9.65 45.78 -20.26
C ALA A 566 8.35 44.95 -20.25
N LEU A 567 8.44 43.62 -20.39
CA LEU A 567 7.27 42.73 -20.33
C LEU A 567 6.65 42.72 -18.92
N LEU A 568 7.50 42.70 -17.89
CA LEU A 568 7.06 42.70 -16.50
C LEU A 568 6.45 44.05 -16.07
N GLU A 569 6.97 45.16 -16.59
CA GLU A 569 6.41 46.51 -16.41
C GLU A 569 5.02 46.62 -17.05
N ILE A 570 4.84 46.13 -18.29
CA ILE A 570 3.52 46.08 -18.94
C ILE A 570 2.53 45.28 -18.09
N ARG A 571 2.97 44.13 -17.56
CA ARG A 571 2.16 43.31 -16.64
C ARG A 571 1.84 44.02 -15.33
N ALA A 572 2.74 44.86 -14.82
CA ALA A 572 2.50 45.64 -13.60
C ALA A 572 1.52 46.80 -13.87
N GLN A 573 1.68 47.51 -14.99
CA GLN A 573 0.80 48.61 -15.42
C GLN A 573 -0.62 48.17 -15.75
N ALA A 574 -0.82 46.90 -16.11
CA ALA A 574 -2.15 46.33 -16.33
C ALA A 574 -2.98 46.13 -15.04
N LEU A 575 -2.39 46.32 -13.86
CA LEU A 575 -3.10 46.22 -12.58
C LEU A 575 -3.89 47.50 -12.29
N SER A 576 -4.99 47.36 -11.54
CA SER A 576 -5.64 48.52 -10.94
C SER A 576 -4.75 49.15 -9.85
N GLU A 577 -4.93 50.43 -9.56
CA GLU A 577 -4.13 51.15 -8.55
C GLU A 577 -4.20 50.46 -7.17
N ALA A 578 -5.40 50.09 -6.73
CA ALA A 578 -5.60 49.37 -5.47
C ALA A 578 -4.90 47.99 -5.44
N GLU A 579 -4.85 47.28 -6.58
CA GLU A 579 -4.13 46.00 -6.67
C GLU A 579 -2.63 46.18 -6.71
N ALA A 580 -2.15 47.23 -7.39
CA ALA A 580 -0.73 47.57 -7.46
C ALA A 580 -0.17 47.94 -6.08
N GLU A 581 -0.91 48.72 -5.30
CA GLU A 581 -0.56 49.02 -3.90
C GLU A 581 -0.57 47.75 -3.04
N ARG A 582 -1.65 46.97 -3.09
CA ARG A 582 -1.80 45.73 -2.29
C ARG A 582 -0.72 44.69 -2.58
N THR A 583 -0.25 44.60 -3.82
CA THR A 583 0.74 43.61 -4.25
C THR A 583 2.17 44.16 -4.34
N GLU A 584 2.37 45.41 -3.92
CA GLU A 584 3.65 46.13 -3.98
C GLU A 584 4.26 46.12 -5.40
N ASN A 585 3.41 46.39 -6.39
CA ASN A 585 3.76 46.54 -7.80
C ASN A 585 3.51 47.98 -8.28
N THR A 586 3.58 48.97 -7.39
CA THR A 586 3.69 50.39 -7.78
C THR A 586 5.01 50.59 -8.53
N GLN A 587 5.09 51.65 -9.36
CA GLN A 587 6.25 51.87 -10.23
C GLN A 587 7.59 51.83 -9.48
N ASP A 588 7.70 52.56 -8.37
CA ASP A 588 8.93 52.60 -7.56
C ASP A 588 9.21 51.29 -6.83
N ALA A 589 8.19 50.65 -6.26
CA ALA A 589 8.36 49.39 -5.53
C ALA A 589 8.74 48.25 -6.47
N PHE A 590 8.12 48.19 -7.66
CA PHE A 590 8.45 47.24 -8.70
C PHE A 590 9.90 47.41 -9.18
N ALA A 591 10.32 48.63 -9.50
CA ALA A 591 11.67 48.92 -9.95
C ALA A 591 12.72 48.47 -8.92
N ARG A 592 12.54 48.85 -7.65
CA ARG A 592 13.44 48.45 -6.55
C ARG A 592 13.56 46.93 -6.43
N ARG A 593 12.43 46.20 -6.44
CA ARG A 593 12.41 44.74 -6.30
C ARG A 593 12.96 44.00 -7.53
N PHE A 594 12.81 44.59 -8.71
CA PHE A 594 13.42 44.07 -9.93
C PHE A 594 14.95 44.20 -9.86
N ASP A 595 15.45 45.39 -9.52
CA ASP A 595 16.88 45.65 -9.41
C ASP A 595 17.51 44.81 -8.28
N GLU A 596 16.81 44.64 -7.16
CA GLU A 596 17.24 43.74 -6.06
C GLU A 596 17.33 42.29 -6.52
N PHE A 597 16.36 41.80 -7.28
CA PHE A 597 16.38 40.43 -7.83
C PHE A 597 17.58 40.21 -8.76
N GLU A 598 17.78 41.10 -9.74
CA GLU A 598 18.89 41.02 -10.70
C GLU A 598 20.25 41.04 -10.00
N SER A 599 20.40 41.85 -8.95
CA SER A 599 21.67 41.93 -8.20
C SER A 599 22.00 40.68 -7.37
N ASN A 600 20.99 39.89 -7.00
CA ASN A 600 21.13 38.78 -6.05
C ASN A 600 21.06 37.39 -6.71
N ILE A 601 20.47 37.27 -7.89
CA ILE A 601 20.12 35.98 -8.49
C ILE A 601 21.36 35.10 -8.76
N GLU A 602 22.41 35.64 -9.37
CA GLU A 602 23.63 34.88 -9.68
C GLU A 602 24.28 34.31 -8.41
N ALA A 603 24.34 35.11 -7.34
CA ALA A 603 24.91 34.67 -6.06
C ALA A 603 24.03 33.61 -5.36
N LEU A 604 22.74 33.61 -5.66
CA LEU A 604 21.77 32.67 -5.10
C LEU A 604 21.78 31.34 -5.86
N GLU A 605 21.87 31.37 -7.18
CA GLU A 605 22.07 30.19 -8.03
C GLU A 605 23.35 29.46 -7.61
N ALA A 606 24.47 30.20 -7.53
CA ALA A 606 25.75 29.67 -7.09
C ALA A 606 25.74 29.13 -5.63
N PHE A 607 24.76 29.51 -4.80
CA PHE A 607 24.60 28.94 -3.45
C PHE A 607 23.95 27.55 -3.48
N PHE A 608 23.03 27.29 -4.42
CA PHE A 608 22.34 26.01 -4.54
C PHE A 608 23.12 25.00 -5.39
N GLU A 609 23.87 25.46 -6.39
CA GLU A 609 24.74 24.61 -7.21
C GLU A 609 25.95 24.06 -6.45
N LYS A 610 26.39 24.75 -5.38
CA LYS A 610 27.54 24.28 -4.59
C LYS A 610 27.16 23.05 -3.77
N PRO A 611 27.90 21.94 -3.88
CA PRO A 611 27.69 20.78 -3.03
C PRO A 611 27.94 21.18 -1.58
N LYS A 612 27.04 20.79 -0.68
CA LYS A 612 27.16 21.08 0.75
C LYS A 612 27.72 19.86 1.45
N MET A 613 28.92 20.00 2.01
CA MET A 613 29.53 19.01 2.88
C MET A 613 28.95 19.16 4.29
N THR A 614 28.14 18.20 4.71
CA THR A 614 27.75 18.00 6.11
C THR A 614 28.35 16.69 6.61
N LYS A 615 28.67 16.60 7.91
CA LYS A 615 29.44 15.48 8.50
C LYS A 615 28.85 14.08 8.24
N GLU A 616 27.59 13.98 7.83
CA GLU A 616 26.87 12.72 7.65
C GLU A 616 26.34 12.47 6.22
N VAL A 617 26.26 13.51 5.35
CA VAL A 617 25.76 13.37 3.96
C VAL A 617 26.44 14.40 3.06
N THR A 618 26.96 13.95 1.90
CA THR A 618 27.36 14.83 0.78
C THR A 618 26.11 15.16 -0.04
N ALA A 619 25.49 16.31 0.20
CA ALA A 619 24.41 16.77 -0.68
C ALA A 619 25.06 17.25 -1.99
N GLU A 620 24.82 16.51 -3.08
CA GLU A 620 25.16 16.95 -4.43
C GLU A 620 24.57 18.35 -4.68
N GLY A 621 25.30 19.18 -5.43
CA GLY A 621 24.79 20.48 -5.85
C GLY A 621 23.47 20.34 -6.60
N VAL A 622 22.58 21.31 -6.43
CA VAL A 622 21.29 21.32 -7.13
C VAL A 622 21.48 22.00 -8.48
N GLU A 623 21.21 21.29 -9.57
CA GLU A 623 21.12 21.87 -10.92
C GLU A 623 20.01 22.92 -10.92
N VAL A 624 20.26 24.17 -11.34
CA VAL A 624 19.23 25.21 -11.39
C VAL A 624 18.59 25.24 -12.77
N LEU A 625 17.25 25.18 -12.85
CA LEU A 625 16.52 25.34 -14.12
C LEU A 625 16.21 26.81 -14.37
N GLU A 626 16.93 27.43 -15.29
CA GLU A 626 16.64 28.78 -15.78
C GLU A 626 15.71 28.74 -17.00
N LEU A 627 14.62 29.51 -16.94
CA LEU A 627 13.65 29.66 -18.03
C LEU A 627 13.56 31.11 -18.48
N SER A 628 14.06 31.39 -19.68
CA SER A 628 13.99 32.73 -20.29
C SER A 628 12.69 32.92 -21.08
N LEU A 629 11.76 33.68 -20.51
CA LEU A 629 10.42 33.94 -21.05
C LEU A 629 10.37 35.33 -21.68
N ARG A 630 10.63 35.40 -23.00
CA ARG A 630 10.76 36.66 -23.75
C ARG A 630 9.42 37.39 -23.95
N ASP A 631 8.36 36.64 -24.23
CA ASP A 631 7.04 37.16 -24.58
C ASP A 631 5.91 36.38 -23.88
N GLU A 632 4.68 36.93 -23.87
CA GLU A 632 3.48 36.25 -23.33
C GLU A 632 3.21 34.88 -23.96
N HIS A 633 3.57 34.70 -25.24
CA HIS A 633 3.43 33.40 -25.92
C HIS A 633 4.31 32.32 -25.31
N GLY A 634 5.49 32.67 -24.77
CA GLY A 634 6.39 31.72 -24.13
C GLY A 634 5.79 31.06 -22.89
N TYR A 635 4.88 31.74 -22.18
CA TYR A 635 4.15 31.18 -21.03
C TYR A 635 3.06 30.18 -21.44
N ARG A 636 2.61 30.23 -22.70
CA ARG A 636 1.56 29.35 -23.25
C ARG A 636 2.14 28.18 -24.04
N ASP A 637 3.36 28.32 -24.55
CA ASP A 637 4.05 27.27 -25.27
C ASP A 637 4.50 26.16 -24.31
N ASP A 638 3.96 24.96 -24.53
CA ASP A 638 4.26 23.78 -23.75
C ASP A 638 5.74 23.39 -23.85
N ALA A 639 6.37 23.58 -25.01
CA ALA A 639 7.76 23.21 -25.24
C ALA A 639 8.76 24.14 -24.50
N VAL A 640 8.37 25.39 -24.28
CA VAL A 640 9.23 26.42 -23.66
C VAL A 640 9.03 26.50 -22.15
N PHE A 641 7.79 26.34 -21.67
CA PHE A 641 7.47 26.53 -20.26
C PHE A 641 7.19 25.22 -19.53
N ALA A 642 6.14 24.48 -19.92
CA ALA A 642 5.66 23.36 -19.11
C ALA A 642 6.51 22.08 -19.25
N ALA A 643 6.94 21.72 -20.45
CA ALA A 643 7.71 20.50 -20.70
C ALA A 643 9.12 20.54 -20.07
N PRO A 644 9.89 21.64 -20.11
CA PRO A 644 11.17 21.72 -19.40
C PRO A 644 11.00 21.60 -17.88
N ILE A 645 10.00 22.27 -17.30
CA ILE A 645 9.69 22.17 -15.86
C ILE A 645 9.36 20.72 -15.49
N GLN A 646 8.50 20.07 -16.26
CA GLN A 646 8.11 18.69 -16.00
C GLN A 646 9.32 17.75 -16.10
N ARG A 647 10.16 17.89 -17.13
CA ARG A 647 11.38 17.08 -17.30
C ARG A 647 12.37 17.26 -16.15
N TYR A 648 12.48 18.48 -15.64
CA TYR A 648 13.38 18.80 -14.53
C TYR A 648 12.84 18.28 -13.19
N VAL A 649 11.54 18.44 -12.92
CA VAL A 649 10.89 17.86 -11.74
C VAL A 649 10.94 16.32 -11.77
N GLU A 650 10.78 15.71 -12.95
CA GLU A 650 10.75 14.26 -13.17
C GLU A 650 12.10 13.70 -13.71
N GLN A 651 13.20 14.42 -13.46
CA GLN A 651 14.54 14.06 -13.95
C GLN A 651 14.91 12.64 -13.51
N GLY A 652 15.52 11.87 -14.43
CA GLY A 652 15.80 10.44 -14.24
C GLY A 652 14.65 9.50 -14.63
N GLY A 653 13.55 10.04 -15.18
CA GLY A 653 12.39 9.24 -15.61
C GLY A 653 11.54 8.73 -14.45
N GLN A 654 11.75 9.30 -13.27
CA GLN A 654 11.11 8.88 -12.02
C GLN A 654 10.36 10.09 -11.44
N ALA A 655 9.03 10.05 -11.48
CA ALA A 655 8.21 11.07 -10.85
C ALA A 655 8.43 11.10 -9.32
N PRO A 656 8.26 12.27 -8.68
CA PRO A 656 8.17 12.34 -7.22
C PRO A 656 7.16 11.32 -6.70
N ARG A 657 7.53 10.57 -5.66
CA ARG A 657 6.73 9.46 -5.15
C ARG A 657 6.42 9.68 -3.69
N ASN A 658 5.19 10.10 -3.40
CA ASN A 658 4.69 10.40 -2.06
C ASN A 658 3.35 9.68 -1.80
N PHE A 659 3.14 8.49 -2.38
CA PHE A 659 1.86 7.76 -2.36
C PHE A 659 0.64 8.46 -2.98
N HIS A 660 0.78 9.72 -3.41
CA HIS A 660 -0.21 10.38 -4.24
C HIS A 660 -0.19 9.79 -5.65
N PRO A 661 -1.36 9.54 -6.26
CA PRO A 661 -1.42 9.12 -7.65
C PRO A 661 -0.69 10.12 -8.54
N THR A 662 0.24 9.63 -9.36
CA THR A 662 0.95 10.50 -10.31
C THR A 662 -0.04 11.11 -11.32
N ARG A 663 0.30 12.22 -11.99
CA ARG A 663 -0.55 12.80 -13.05
C ARG A 663 -0.86 11.79 -14.17
N ALA A 664 0.08 10.92 -14.48
CA ALA A 664 -0.13 9.83 -15.43
C ALA A 664 -1.17 8.84 -14.90
N GLU A 665 -1.03 8.40 -13.65
CA GLU A 665 -1.99 7.51 -12.98
C GLU A 665 -3.38 8.15 -12.84
N LEU A 666 -3.49 9.43 -12.49
CA LEU A 666 -4.77 10.14 -12.42
C LEU A 666 -5.44 10.23 -13.79
N ARG A 667 -4.67 10.47 -14.86
CA ARG A 667 -5.20 10.47 -16.24
C ARG A 667 -5.66 9.08 -16.63
N GLU A 668 -4.92 8.05 -16.26
CA GLU A 668 -5.28 6.66 -16.52
C GLU A 668 -6.52 6.24 -15.71
N GLN A 669 -6.59 6.57 -14.43
CA GLN A 669 -7.75 6.37 -13.56
C GLN A 669 -8.97 7.10 -14.10
N ARG A 670 -8.84 8.36 -14.55
CA ARG A 670 -9.94 9.09 -15.20
C ARG A 670 -10.39 8.39 -16.48
N ARG A 671 -9.46 7.95 -17.34
CA ARG A 671 -9.78 7.20 -18.57
C ARG A 671 -10.45 5.86 -18.24
N ALA A 672 -9.99 5.16 -17.21
CA ALA A 672 -10.55 3.91 -16.74
C ALA A 672 -11.94 4.10 -16.15
N ALA A 673 -12.14 5.12 -15.31
CA ALA A 673 -13.44 5.50 -14.75
C ALA A 673 -14.42 5.93 -15.85
N GLU A 674 -13.98 6.71 -16.84
CA GLU A 674 -14.79 7.08 -17.99
C GLU A 674 -15.17 5.85 -18.82
N LYS A 675 -14.23 4.92 -19.05
CA LYS A 675 -14.50 3.64 -19.72
C LYS A 675 -15.47 2.78 -18.92
N GLN A 676 -15.32 2.69 -17.60
CA GLN A 676 -16.24 1.97 -16.71
C GLN A 676 -17.63 2.60 -16.70
N ALA A 677 -17.73 3.94 -16.66
CA ALA A 677 -18.99 4.66 -16.74
C ALA A 677 -19.70 4.42 -18.08
N ARG A 678 -18.97 4.50 -19.20
CA ARG A 678 -19.50 4.16 -20.53
C ARG A 678 -19.97 2.70 -20.60
N ALA A 679 -19.21 1.76 -20.03
CA ALA A 679 -19.58 0.36 -19.98
C ALA A 679 -20.79 0.09 -19.06
N ALA A 680 -20.94 0.85 -17.96
CA ALA A 680 -22.10 0.77 -17.08
C ALA A 680 -23.36 1.29 -17.78
N VAL A 681 -23.28 2.43 -18.48
CA VAL A 681 -24.38 2.99 -19.28
C VAL A 681 -24.79 2.03 -20.41
N PHE A 682 -23.81 1.41 -21.08
CA PHE A 682 -24.08 0.40 -22.11
C PHE A 682 -24.78 -0.84 -21.52
N ARG A 683 -24.29 -1.36 -20.39
CA ARG A 683 -24.92 -2.49 -19.69
C ARG A 683 -26.34 -2.16 -19.23
N SER A 684 -26.58 -0.99 -18.65
CA SER A 684 -27.93 -0.59 -18.25
C SER A 684 -28.86 -0.45 -19.46
N ALA A 685 -28.37 0.07 -20.59
CA ALA A 685 -29.16 0.15 -21.82
C ALA A 685 -29.45 -1.23 -22.43
N GLN A 686 -28.54 -2.20 -22.32
CA GLN A 686 -28.80 -3.58 -22.71
C GLN A 686 -29.86 -4.24 -21.84
N LEU A 687 -29.77 -4.09 -20.51
CA LEU A 687 -30.77 -4.62 -19.59
C LEU A 687 -32.16 -4.02 -19.84
N ILE A 688 -32.25 -2.72 -20.11
CA ILE A 688 -33.52 -2.07 -20.47
C ILE A 688 -34.07 -2.66 -21.77
N ARG A 689 -33.25 -2.80 -22.82
CA ARG A 689 -33.68 -3.42 -24.09
C ARG A 689 -34.11 -4.87 -23.94
N GLU A 690 -33.43 -5.65 -23.11
CA GLU A 690 -33.80 -7.03 -22.81
C GLU A 690 -35.13 -7.10 -22.06
N GLN A 691 -35.36 -6.20 -21.10
CA GLN A 691 -36.63 -6.07 -20.39
C GLN A 691 -37.76 -5.67 -21.35
N ASP A 692 -37.55 -4.65 -22.19
CA ASP A 692 -38.53 -4.21 -23.19
C ASP A 692 -38.86 -5.35 -24.17
N ALA A 693 -37.86 -6.09 -24.65
CA ALA A 693 -38.08 -7.24 -25.54
C ALA A 693 -38.82 -8.40 -24.84
N GLN A 694 -38.55 -8.64 -23.56
CA GLN A 694 -39.30 -9.63 -22.77
C GLN A 694 -40.75 -9.21 -22.56
N ASP A 695 -40.98 -7.92 -22.28
CA ASP A 695 -42.32 -7.36 -22.11
C ASP A 695 -43.12 -7.40 -23.42
N GLU A 696 -42.50 -7.03 -24.55
CA GLU A 696 -43.10 -7.15 -25.88
C GLU A 696 -43.43 -8.61 -26.23
N ALA A 697 -42.53 -9.55 -25.98
CA ALA A 697 -42.76 -10.98 -26.21
C ALA A 697 -43.88 -11.53 -25.31
N ALA A 698 -43.96 -11.10 -24.05
CA ALA A 698 -45.03 -11.47 -23.13
C ALA A 698 -46.39 -10.92 -23.60
N GLN A 699 -46.43 -9.68 -24.09
CA GLN A 699 -47.64 -9.10 -24.67
C GLN A 699 -48.08 -9.85 -25.93
N GLN A 700 -47.15 -10.16 -26.85
CA GLN A 700 -47.46 -10.93 -28.05
C GLN A 700 -47.96 -12.34 -27.73
N ALA A 701 -47.36 -13.02 -26.76
CA ALA A 701 -47.80 -14.34 -26.31
C ALA A 701 -49.22 -14.30 -25.71
N LYS A 702 -49.56 -13.24 -24.97
CA LYS A 702 -50.92 -13.02 -24.45
C LYS A 702 -51.92 -12.83 -25.58
N ILE A 703 -51.61 -11.97 -26.55
CA ILE A 703 -52.47 -11.73 -27.73
C ILE A 703 -52.65 -13.02 -28.54
N ALA A 704 -51.58 -13.81 -28.74
CA ALA A 704 -51.65 -15.07 -29.46
C ALA A 704 -52.53 -16.11 -28.74
N ARG A 705 -52.43 -16.22 -27.41
CA ARG A 705 -53.31 -17.10 -26.59
C ARG A 705 -54.78 -16.68 -26.70
N GLU A 706 -55.06 -15.38 -26.64
CA GLU A 706 -56.42 -14.85 -26.78
C GLU A 706 -56.99 -15.14 -28.18
N ARG A 707 -56.18 -14.97 -29.23
CA ARG A 707 -56.59 -15.31 -30.61
C ARG A 707 -56.87 -16.80 -30.79
N ALA A 708 -55.97 -17.68 -30.34
CA ALA A 708 -56.16 -19.13 -30.45
C ALA A 708 -57.42 -19.59 -29.70
N ARG A 709 -57.72 -18.97 -28.54
CA ARG A 709 -58.96 -19.23 -27.80
C ARG A 709 -60.20 -18.83 -28.61
N LEU A 710 -60.17 -17.67 -29.26
CA LEU A 710 -61.27 -17.20 -30.10
C LEU A 710 -61.47 -18.08 -31.34
N GLU A 711 -60.39 -18.54 -31.97
CA GLU A 711 -60.46 -19.47 -33.11
C GLU A 711 -61.08 -20.81 -32.72
N LEU A 712 -60.70 -21.36 -31.56
CA LEU A 712 -61.29 -22.60 -31.05
C LEU A 712 -62.80 -22.45 -30.83
N LEU A 713 -63.23 -21.34 -30.23
CA LEU A 713 -64.67 -21.04 -30.06
C LEU A 713 -65.40 -20.90 -31.41
N GLN A 714 -64.77 -20.30 -32.42
CA GLN A 714 -65.35 -20.17 -33.76
C GLN A 714 -65.48 -21.53 -34.46
N CYS A 715 -64.50 -22.42 -34.31
CA CYS A 715 -64.58 -23.79 -34.83
C CYS A 715 -65.72 -24.57 -34.16
N GLU A 716 -65.83 -24.51 -32.82
CA GLU A 716 -66.92 -25.14 -32.08
C GLU A 716 -68.29 -24.59 -32.51
N GLU A 717 -68.40 -23.26 -32.70
CA GLU A 717 -69.62 -22.63 -33.20
C GLU A 717 -69.98 -23.10 -34.62
N ALA A 718 -69.00 -23.20 -35.51
CA ALA A 718 -69.18 -23.69 -36.88
C ALA A 718 -69.61 -25.16 -36.93
N GLU A 719 -69.00 -26.02 -36.11
CA GLU A 719 -69.39 -27.44 -36.00
C GLU A 719 -70.81 -27.59 -35.44
N LEU A 720 -71.19 -26.77 -34.44
CA LEU A 720 -72.56 -26.73 -33.93
C LEU A 720 -73.56 -26.25 -34.99
N LEU A 721 -73.19 -25.28 -35.82
CA LEU A 721 -74.02 -24.86 -36.95
C LEU A 721 -74.13 -25.94 -38.02
N GLU A 722 -73.04 -26.63 -38.35
CA GLU A 722 -73.04 -27.72 -39.33
C GLU A 722 -73.90 -28.89 -38.85
N THR A 723 -73.76 -29.30 -37.59
CA THR A 723 -74.60 -30.36 -37.00
C THR A 723 -76.08 -30.00 -37.00
N ARG A 724 -76.43 -28.73 -36.73
CA ARG A 724 -77.82 -28.23 -36.86
C ARG A 724 -78.30 -28.19 -38.31
N ALA A 725 -77.41 -27.97 -39.28
CA ALA A 725 -77.74 -27.93 -40.70
C ALA A 725 -77.85 -29.31 -41.37
N LYS A 726 -77.27 -30.37 -40.77
CA LYS A 726 -77.28 -31.74 -41.32
C LYS A 726 -78.68 -32.26 -41.68
N PRO A 727 -79.71 -32.20 -40.81
CA PRO A 727 -81.05 -32.69 -41.15
C PRO A 727 -81.66 -31.97 -42.35
N LEU A 728 -81.46 -30.66 -42.44
CA LEU A 728 -81.93 -29.85 -43.56
C LEU A 728 -81.22 -30.22 -44.87
N ARG A 729 -79.90 -30.44 -44.82
CA ARG A 729 -79.12 -30.87 -45.98
C ARG A 729 -79.50 -32.28 -46.43
N THR A 730 -79.69 -33.22 -45.50
CA THR A 730 -80.17 -34.58 -45.82
C THR A 730 -81.53 -34.54 -46.50
N TYR A 731 -82.48 -33.75 -45.98
CA TYR A 731 -83.79 -33.56 -46.62
C TYR A 731 -83.67 -32.98 -48.05
N LEU A 732 -82.81 -31.98 -48.25
CA LEU A 732 -82.55 -31.42 -49.58
C LEU A 732 -81.93 -32.45 -50.53
N MET A 733 -80.95 -33.25 -50.08
CA MET A 733 -80.25 -34.25 -50.90
C MET A 733 -81.12 -35.47 -51.23
N ASP A 734 -81.95 -35.93 -50.29
CA ASP A 734 -82.70 -37.18 -50.44
C ASP A 734 -84.06 -36.97 -51.09
N THR A 735 -84.73 -35.84 -50.83
CA THR A 735 -86.09 -35.59 -51.31
C THR A 735 -86.11 -34.60 -52.47
N VAL A 736 -85.48 -33.43 -52.30
CA VAL A 736 -85.65 -32.32 -53.25
C VAL A 736 -84.79 -32.47 -54.50
N LEU A 737 -83.51 -32.82 -54.34
CA LEU A 737 -82.56 -32.93 -55.45
C LEU A 737 -82.86 -34.06 -56.44
N PRO A 738 -83.23 -35.28 -56.02
CA PRO A 738 -83.56 -36.35 -56.96
C PRO A 738 -84.78 -36.00 -57.81
N ALA A 739 -85.84 -35.47 -57.19
CA ALA A 739 -87.02 -35.00 -57.91
C ALA A 739 -86.69 -33.85 -58.89
N LEU A 740 -85.88 -32.88 -58.47
CA LEU A 740 -85.44 -31.76 -59.32
C LEU A 740 -84.56 -32.23 -60.48
N THR A 741 -83.58 -33.10 -60.21
CA THR A 741 -82.68 -33.62 -61.26
C THR A 741 -83.42 -34.51 -62.26
N GLU A 742 -84.38 -35.32 -61.82
CA GLU A 742 -85.24 -36.11 -62.70
C GLU A 742 -86.09 -35.20 -63.59
N GLY A 743 -86.70 -34.16 -63.00
CA GLY A 743 -87.46 -33.19 -63.77
C GLY A 743 -86.60 -32.43 -64.77
N MET A 744 -85.40 -31.99 -64.37
CA MET A 744 -84.47 -31.33 -65.28
C MET A 744 -84.03 -32.27 -66.42
N LEU A 745 -83.80 -33.55 -66.15
CA LEU A 745 -83.48 -34.55 -67.17
C LEU A 745 -84.66 -34.78 -68.12
N GLU A 746 -85.89 -34.77 -67.62
CA GLU A 746 -87.07 -34.94 -68.46
C GLU A 746 -87.32 -33.72 -69.36
N VAL A 747 -87.15 -32.51 -68.84
CA VAL A 747 -87.20 -31.27 -69.62
C VAL A 747 -86.18 -31.30 -70.76
N VAL A 748 -84.94 -31.77 -70.50
CA VAL A 748 -83.90 -31.92 -71.54
C VAL A 748 -84.29 -32.95 -72.60
N LYS A 749 -85.02 -34.02 -72.23
CA LYS A 749 -85.47 -35.07 -73.17
C LYS A 749 -86.63 -34.61 -74.05
N VAL A 750 -87.65 -33.98 -73.45
CA VAL A 750 -88.91 -33.64 -74.14
C VAL A 750 -88.77 -32.37 -74.98
N GLN A 751 -87.82 -31.48 -74.62
CA GLN A 751 -87.66 -30.16 -75.23
C GLN A 751 -89.00 -29.44 -75.44
N PRO A 752 -89.79 -29.25 -74.36
CA PRO A 752 -91.05 -28.53 -74.43
C PRO A 752 -90.81 -27.06 -74.79
N THR A 753 -91.81 -26.43 -75.40
CA THR A 753 -91.76 -24.99 -75.76
C THR A 753 -91.57 -24.07 -74.55
N ASP A 754 -92.01 -24.49 -73.35
CA ASP A 754 -91.69 -23.84 -72.08
C ASP A 754 -91.05 -24.84 -71.10
N PRO A 755 -89.73 -24.81 -70.91
CA PRO A 755 -89.03 -25.74 -70.02
C PRO A 755 -89.28 -25.47 -68.54
N ILE A 756 -89.62 -24.23 -68.16
CA ILE A 756 -89.84 -23.86 -66.74
C ILE A 756 -91.22 -24.34 -66.30
N ASP A 757 -92.24 -24.05 -67.10
CA ASP A 757 -93.62 -24.44 -66.78
C ASP A 757 -93.76 -25.97 -66.80
N TYR A 758 -93.09 -26.63 -67.75
CA TYR A 758 -93.03 -28.10 -67.80
C TYR A 758 -92.31 -28.70 -66.57
N LEU A 759 -91.19 -28.12 -66.14
CA LEU A 759 -90.50 -28.57 -64.92
C LEU A 759 -91.37 -28.38 -63.68
N ALA A 760 -92.07 -27.25 -63.58
CA ALA A 760 -92.98 -26.97 -62.48
C ALA A 760 -94.13 -27.97 -62.45
N GLU A 761 -94.80 -28.22 -63.58
CA GLU A 761 -95.83 -29.25 -63.68
C GLU A 761 -95.30 -30.65 -63.32
N PHE A 762 -94.11 -30.99 -63.79
CA PHE A 762 -93.47 -32.27 -63.46
C PHE A 762 -93.22 -32.41 -61.96
N LEU A 763 -92.66 -31.38 -61.33
CA LEU A 763 -92.41 -31.39 -59.88
C LEU A 763 -93.70 -31.37 -59.08
N PHE A 764 -94.76 -30.70 -59.55
CA PHE A 764 -96.08 -30.77 -58.92
C PHE A 764 -96.67 -32.17 -59.01
N ARG A 765 -96.59 -32.84 -60.17
CA ARG A 765 -97.04 -34.24 -60.31
C ARG A 765 -96.22 -35.18 -59.44
N LYS A 766 -94.90 -35.06 -59.47
CA LYS A 766 -94.00 -35.89 -58.67
C LYS A 766 -94.13 -35.62 -57.17
N GLY A 767 -94.46 -34.39 -56.78
CA GLY A 767 -94.84 -34.03 -55.42
C GLY A 767 -96.15 -34.69 -54.98
N GLN A 768 -97.17 -34.71 -55.85
CA GLN A 768 -98.42 -35.45 -55.59
C GLN A 768 -98.19 -36.97 -55.52
N GLU A 769 -97.29 -37.52 -56.34
CA GLU A 769 -96.90 -38.93 -56.29
C GLU A 769 -96.18 -39.27 -54.97
N LEU A 770 -95.23 -38.44 -54.54
CA LEU A 770 -94.55 -38.62 -53.25
C LEU A 770 -95.50 -38.44 -52.06
N GLU A 771 -96.48 -37.53 -52.15
CA GLU A 771 -97.52 -37.33 -51.13
C GLU A 771 -98.49 -38.53 -51.09
N ALA A 772 -98.80 -39.14 -52.23
CA ALA A 772 -99.56 -40.38 -52.32
C ALA A 772 -98.77 -41.56 -51.72
N GLU A 773 -97.48 -41.72 -52.07
CA GLU A 773 -96.60 -42.76 -51.52
C GLU A 773 -96.40 -42.62 -49.99
N LEU A 774 -96.33 -41.38 -49.47
CA LEU A 774 -96.29 -41.09 -48.03
C LEU A 774 -97.63 -41.28 -47.32
N SER A 775 -98.76 -41.31 -48.06
CA SER A 775 -100.09 -41.59 -47.50
C SER A 775 -100.44 -43.08 -47.49
N GLU A 776 -99.74 -43.89 -48.32
CA GLU A 776 -99.86 -45.35 -48.36
C GLU A 776 -98.83 -46.08 -47.47
N ALA A 777 -97.76 -45.40 -47.04
CA ALA A 777 -96.75 -45.87 -46.10
C ALA A 777 -97.03 -45.39 -44.67
#